data_AF-A0A928JR79-F1
#
_entry.id   AF-A0A928JR79-F1
#
_cell.length_a   1.000
_cell.length_b   1.000
_cell.length_c   1.000
_cell.angle_alpha   90.00
_cell.angle_beta   90.00
_cell.angle_gamma   90.00
#
_symmetry.space_group_name_H-M   'P 1'
#
loop_
_entity.id
_entity.type
_entity.pdbx_description
1 polymer ?
#
loop_
_entity_poly.entity_id
_entity_poly.type
_entity_poly.pdbx_seq_one_letter_code
_entity_poly.pdbx_strand_id
1 'polypeptide(L)'
;MKNIKKTLVMCICLVLIAVMAIGGTVAYLTVDPIEKGNVFSVGNIAINLTEAVGTTGAATVTSDNNGATYENVMPGDYLKKEVTVENTGSRPAYVAVEVTINNALEINNAIDEFYEAKGYSEAEIQQIYDYIFDGFGMNYTKKDANGNATGMRLTITDDKMPENVLQVDSVKTISEYWLQYSGNWFMDTDTVIPYDGYYTTGMNDYELRYTYYLLLDAGEKSTLFKGFKVPKEFNAQQLDMFNGLNIDIVASAIQKDNFADAKTAFSTLKNEMVWVVKDAASLAKAIKKGGKIKLADDIALEERVVIPEDVTVQLDLNGNKLSNQGNNAIYSQGDLTIVGDGEISSVSNYAIRVQSGSLVINSNDVDVTSDFGAVSVFNGANVTINGGNFENKGYNGNTSHTIYLGGYGTININGGTFKSGYSNGGIDTICGYGWSNDANQKAIINLNGGTFYPSGLNSSYYFISNYDGSWTEININGGTYHKYNPANIGGTKLGADRVVTDNGDGTYSVGFTKADSNASLEQAIKDGVKVIELPAGDFVIPAAAAGKNLTIIGNGATKVTVQNPGSYEGCDYSLRNSKVTFENIVITTDSHTYAGYADLSATYNNCTFNGTYSLYGDSVFNNCEFNVTGDVYNLWTWGAKNVTLNNCTFNSDGKAVLLYGGTDTKLEVNGCVFNDKGGLTDLKAAIEIGNDYDRSYQLIVNNTVVNGYEINDKGINTGTTLWGNKNSMGTDKLNVIVDGVDVY
;
A
#
# COMPACT_ATOMS: atom_id res chain seq x y z
N MET A 1 -10.63 6.81 38.00
CA MET A 1 -10.20 8.18 38.38
C MET A 1 -10.58 9.13 37.25
N LYS A 2 -11.25 10.24 37.58
CA LYS A 2 -11.91 11.16 36.64
C LYS A 2 -10.93 11.93 35.74
N ASN A 3 -11.26 11.98 34.45
CA ASN A 3 -10.78 12.90 33.41
C ASN A 3 -11.19 14.37 33.66
N ILE A 4 -10.54 15.32 32.94
CA ILE A 4 -11.07 16.55 32.26
C ILE A 4 -9.92 17.58 32.13
N LYS A 5 -9.30 17.76 30.94
CA LYS A 5 -9.59 18.71 29.81
C LYS A 5 -9.15 20.19 30.01
N LYS A 6 -8.31 20.62 29.06
CA LYS A 6 -8.17 21.92 28.33
C LYS A 6 -8.83 23.18 28.92
N THR A 7 -8.10 24.31 28.96
CA THR A 7 -8.42 25.64 28.37
C THR A 7 -7.43 26.71 28.87
N LEU A 8 -6.75 27.43 27.98
CA LEU A 8 -6.25 28.78 28.31
C LEU A 8 -6.42 29.70 27.08
N VAL A 9 -7.41 30.57 27.16
CA VAL A 9 -7.69 31.68 26.24
C VAL A 9 -7.64 32.96 27.09
N MET A 10 -6.72 33.86 26.72
CA MET A 10 -6.88 35.31 26.60
C MET A 10 -7.44 36.14 27.78
N CYS A 11 -6.63 37.06 28.33
CA CYS A 11 -7.07 38.24 29.09
C CYS A 11 -6.11 39.44 28.86
N ILE A 12 -6.59 40.51 28.20
CA ILE A 12 -6.89 41.88 28.73
C ILE A 12 -5.64 42.80 28.79
N CYS A 13 -5.46 43.78 27.89
CA CYS A 13 -6.06 45.14 27.78
C CYS A 13 -5.62 46.18 28.83
N LEU A 14 -5.33 47.41 28.36
CA LEU A 14 -5.16 48.76 29.02
C LEU A 14 -3.79 49.38 28.64
N VAL A 15 -3.60 50.61 28.13
CA VAL A 15 -4.26 51.92 28.29
C VAL A 15 -4.00 52.82 27.06
N LEU A 16 -4.97 53.67 26.72
CA LEU A 16 -4.96 54.78 25.74
C LEU A 16 -4.64 56.12 26.45
N ILE A 17 -3.99 57.11 25.78
CA ILE A 17 -4.35 58.57 25.71
C ILE A 17 -3.15 59.52 25.39
N ALA A 18 -3.28 60.17 24.22
CA ALA A 18 -3.15 61.61 23.86
C ALA A 18 -1.86 62.49 23.92
N VAL A 19 -1.51 63.00 22.71
CA VAL A 19 -1.45 64.43 22.26
C VAL A 19 -0.21 65.35 22.50
N MET A 20 0.39 65.74 21.36
CA MET A 20 0.98 67.02 20.89
C MET A 20 2.21 67.72 21.56
N ALA A 21 3.29 67.75 20.75
CA ALA A 21 3.98 68.93 20.17
C ALA A 21 5.30 69.50 20.77
N ILE A 22 6.23 69.74 19.82
CA ILE A 22 7.38 70.66 19.72
C ILE A 22 8.75 70.26 20.35
N GLY A 23 9.70 69.93 19.46
CA GLY A 23 11.06 70.52 19.48
C GLY A 23 12.22 69.63 19.93
N GLY A 24 13.15 69.33 19.00
CA GLY A 24 14.53 68.94 19.34
C GLY A 24 15.03 67.69 18.64
N THR A 25 15.84 67.88 17.60
CA THR A 25 16.59 66.83 16.90
C THR A 25 17.59 66.14 17.84
N VAL A 26 17.36 64.87 18.17
CA VAL A 26 18.39 63.94 18.64
C VAL A 26 18.07 62.57 18.05
N ALA A 27 19.06 61.93 17.45
CA ALA A 27 18.96 60.67 16.72
C ALA A 27 18.17 59.59 17.49
N TYR A 28 17.07 59.12 16.90
CA TYR A 28 16.35 57.94 17.37
C TYR A 28 16.77 56.75 16.50
N LEU A 29 17.55 55.84 17.06
CA LEU A 29 17.51 54.44 16.67
C LEU A 29 16.22 53.87 17.26
N THR A 30 15.11 53.92 16.52
CA THR A 30 14.00 52.99 16.72
C THR A 30 14.12 51.90 15.67
N VAL A 31 14.63 50.76 16.07
CA VAL A 31 14.21 49.51 15.43
C VAL A 31 13.56 48.74 16.56
N ASP A 32 12.24 48.85 16.67
CA ASP A 32 11.48 47.78 17.31
C ASP A 32 11.90 46.47 16.61
N PRO A 33 12.19 45.38 17.34
CA PRO A 33 12.49 44.12 16.69
C PRO A 33 11.31 43.75 15.79
N ILE A 34 11.55 43.75 14.48
CA ILE A 34 10.63 43.15 13.52
C ILE A 34 10.77 41.64 13.71
N GLU A 35 9.91 41.05 14.53
CA GLU A 35 9.74 39.59 14.52
C GLU A 35 9.07 39.20 13.19
N LYS A 36 9.89 38.81 12.20
CA LYS A 36 9.41 38.03 11.06
C LYS A 36 9.42 36.55 11.48
N GLY A 37 8.26 36.02 11.83
CA GLY A 37 8.08 34.58 11.92
C GLY A 37 8.21 33.96 10.53
N ASN A 38 9.07 32.95 10.38
CA ASN A 38 9.11 32.14 9.17
C ASN A 38 7.92 31.17 9.19
N VAL A 39 7.01 31.30 8.24
CA VAL A 39 6.06 30.24 7.91
C VAL A 39 6.77 29.33 6.91
N PHE A 40 7.10 28.12 7.34
CA PHE A 40 7.58 27.07 6.43
C PHE A 40 6.35 26.34 5.87
N SER A 41 6.02 26.58 4.61
CA SER A 41 5.03 25.78 3.88
C SER A 41 5.74 24.72 3.04
N VAL A 42 5.34 23.46 3.16
CA VAL A 42 5.70 22.44 2.17
C VAL A 42 4.94 22.72 0.87
N GLY A 43 5.58 22.49 -0.28
CA GLY A 43 4.94 22.73 -1.58
C GLY A 43 3.70 21.86 -1.77
N ASN A 44 2.65 22.41 -2.38
CA ASN A 44 1.44 21.67 -2.73
C ASN A 44 1.44 21.29 -4.21
N ILE A 45 1.02 20.07 -4.53
CA ILE A 45 0.72 19.63 -5.90
C ILE A 45 -0.79 19.74 -6.07
N ALA A 46 -1.25 20.57 -6.99
CA ALA A 46 -2.66 20.68 -7.32
C ALA A 46 -2.81 20.93 -8.81
N ILE A 47 -3.76 20.24 -9.44
CA ILE A 47 -4.13 20.47 -10.82
C ILE A 47 -5.62 20.77 -10.92
N ASN A 48 -5.99 21.54 -11.92
CA ASN A 48 -7.38 21.79 -12.29
C ASN A 48 -7.58 21.32 -13.73
N LEU A 49 -8.54 20.42 -13.95
CA LEU A 49 -8.96 19.97 -15.27
C LEU A 49 -10.27 20.69 -15.61
N THR A 50 -10.28 21.41 -16.72
CA THR A 50 -11.43 22.21 -17.15
C THR A 50 -11.87 21.82 -18.55
N GLU A 51 -13.19 21.77 -18.74
CA GLU A 51 -13.81 21.45 -20.02
C GLU A 51 -14.74 22.59 -20.44
N ALA A 52 -14.28 23.43 -21.37
CA ALA A 52 -15.11 24.49 -21.94
C ALA A 52 -15.88 23.94 -23.14
N VAL A 53 -17.20 23.82 -22.98
CA VAL A 53 -18.07 23.25 -23.99
C VAL A 53 -18.97 24.28 -24.66
N GLY A 54 -19.41 23.97 -25.88
CA GLY A 54 -20.22 24.90 -26.68
C GLY A 54 -20.55 24.32 -28.03
N THR A 55 -21.42 24.99 -28.78
CA THR A 55 -21.68 24.61 -30.16
C THR A 55 -21.99 25.81 -31.05
N THR A 56 -21.72 25.68 -32.34
CA THR A 56 -22.22 26.59 -33.36
C THR A 56 -23.15 25.82 -34.29
N GLY A 57 -24.30 26.40 -34.62
CA GLY A 57 -25.28 25.80 -35.53
C GLY A 57 -26.55 25.38 -34.81
N ALA A 58 -27.11 24.21 -35.14
CA ALA A 58 -28.41 23.77 -34.65
C ALA A 58 -28.34 22.87 -33.41
N ALA A 59 -27.18 22.25 -33.15
CA ALA A 59 -26.96 21.47 -31.94
C ALA A 59 -27.21 22.29 -30.66
N THR A 60 -27.56 21.56 -29.60
CA THR A 60 -27.67 22.06 -28.25
C THR A 60 -26.70 21.31 -27.35
N VAL A 61 -26.08 22.00 -26.40
CA VAL A 61 -25.19 21.37 -25.42
C VAL A 61 -25.72 21.61 -24.02
N THR A 62 -25.79 20.54 -23.24
CA THR A 62 -25.95 20.59 -21.79
C THR A 62 -24.68 20.05 -21.15
N SER A 63 -24.13 20.77 -20.19
CA SER A 63 -22.98 20.33 -19.42
C SER A 63 -23.34 20.25 -17.96
N ASP A 64 -22.92 19.19 -17.32
CA ASP A 64 -23.03 19.01 -15.90
C ASP A 64 -21.70 18.49 -15.34
N ASN A 65 -21.81 17.87 -14.19
CA ASN A 65 -20.70 17.28 -13.49
C ASN A 65 -20.12 16.03 -14.19
N ASN A 66 -20.84 15.44 -15.14
CA ASN A 66 -20.52 14.19 -15.85
C ASN A 66 -19.99 14.39 -17.27
N GLY A 67 -19.72 15.65 -17.65
CA GLY A 67 -19.24 16.03 -18.97
C GLY A 67 -20.29 16.85 -19.72
N ALA A 68 -20.29 16.72 -21.05
CA ALA A 68 -21.23 17.44 -21.91
C ALA A 68 -21.94 16.52 -22.88
N THR A 69 -23.25 16.69 -22.96
CA THR A 69 -24.13 16.00 -23.92
C THR A 69 -24.49 16.97 -25.03
N TYR A 70 -24.22 16.55 -26.27
CA TYR A 70 -24.62 17.27 -27.47
C TYR A 70 -25.85 16.59 -28.05
N GLU A 71 -26.92 17.35 -28.23
CA GLU A 71 -28.18 16.89 -28.81
C GLU A 71 -28.47 17.68 -30.08
N ASN A 72 -29.34 17.12 -30.94
CA ASN A 72 -29.76 17.77 -32.18
C ASN A 72 -28.58 18.13 -33.10
N VAL A 73 -27.54 17.30 -33.12
CA VAL A 73 -26.33 17.51 -33.93
C VAL A 73 -26.70 17.45 -35.42
N MET A 74 -26.38 18.51 -36.14
CA MET A 74 -26.68 18.67 -37.56
C MET A 74 -25.40 18.82 -38.41
N PRO A 75 -25.46 18.54 -39.72
CA PRO A 75 -24.33 18.73 -40.62
C PRO A 75 -23.87 20.19 -40.62
N GLY A 76 -22.56 20.40 -40.44
CA GLY A 76 -21.96 21.74 -40.35
C GLY A 76 -21.84 22.32 -38.95
N ASP A 77 -22.38 21.65 -37.93
CA ASP A 77 -22.21 22.07 -36.54
C ASP A 77 -20.74 21.95 -36.09
N TYR A 78 -20.34 22.83 -35.17
CA TYR A 78 -19.08 22.68 -34.45
C TYR A 78 -19.41 22.26 -33.02
N LEU A 79 -18.84 21.16 -32.56
CA LEU A 79 -19.02 20.66 -31.19
C LEU A 79 -17.74 20.99 -30.41
N LYS A 80 -17.77 22.14 -29.71
CA LYS A 80 -16.62 22.63 -28.93
C LYS A 80 -16.46 21.80 -27.67
N LYS A 81 -15.34 21.11 -27.51
CA LYS A 81 -14.91 20.39 -26.30
C LYS A 81 -13.47 20.77 -26.00
N GLU A 82 -13.29 21.90 -25.33
CA GLU A 82 -11.96 22.45 -25.05
C GLU A 82 -11.46 22.01 -23.69
N VAL A 83 -10.39 21.20 -23.67
CA VAL A 83 -9.88 20.55 -22.48
C VAL A 83 -8.56 21.18 -22.09
N THR A 84 -8.54 21.78 -20.92
CA THR A 84 -7.38 22.49 -20.39
C THR A 84 -7.02 21.94 -19.02
N VAL A 85 -5.74 21.62 -18.84
CA VAL A 85 -5.16 21.27 -17.54
C VAL A 85 -4.27 22.40 -17.04
N GLU A 86 -4.42 22.77 -15.78
CA GLU A 86 -3.67 23.84 -15.11
C GLU A 86 -3.00 23.30 -13.85
N ASN A 87 -1.73 23.65 -13.62
CA ASN A 87 -1.07 23.45 -12.34
C ASN A 87 -1.43 24.60 -11.39
N THR A 88 -2.35 24.36 -10.45
CA THR A 88 -2.75 25.32 -9.41
C THR A 88 -1.92 25.18 -8.12
N GLY A 89 -0.97 24.23 -8.11
CA GLY A 89 -0.02 24.02 -7.04
C GLY A 89 1.07 25.08 -6.98
N SER A 90 2.00 24.90 -6.04
CA SER A 90 3.06 25.87 -5.77
C SER A 90 4.44 25.47 -6.31
N ARG A 91 4.55 24.32 -6.99
CA ARG A 91 5.81 23.79 -7.55
C ARG A 91 5.58 23.15 -8.92
N PRO A 92 6.64 23.01 -9.74
CA PRO A 92 6.56 22.28 -11.00
C PRO A 92 6.09 20.84 -10.81
N ALA A 93 5.19 20.38 -11.67
CA ALA A 93 4.62 19.05 -11.63
C ALA A 93 4.67 18.37 -13.00
N TYR A 94 4.96 17.08 -13.00
CA TYR A 94 4.64 16.22 -14.14
C TYR A 94 3.16 15.87 -14.06
N VAL A 95 2.46 15.98 -15.18
CA VAL A 95 1.01 15.74 -15.27
C VAL A 95 0.76 14.69 -16.34
N ALA A 96 -0.08 13.71 -16.07
CA ALA A 96 -0.62 12.79 -17.06
C ALA A 96 -2.09 13.09 -17.27
N VAL A 97 -2.54 13.21 -18.52
CA VAL A 97 -3.96 13.34 -18.88
C VAL A 97 -4.32 12.23 -19.84
N GLU A 98 -5.10 11.25 -19.39
CA GLU A 98 -5.65 10.19 -20.24
C GLU A 98 -6.95 10.65 -20.85
N VAL A 99 -7.11 10.37 -22.14
CA VAL A 99 -8.29 10.63 -22.95
C VAL A 99 -8.70 9.29 -23.56
N THR A 100 -9.90 8.84 -23.24
CA THR A 100 -10.52 7.64 -23.81
C THR A 100 -11.66 8.03 -24.73
N ILE A 101 -11.68 7.48 -25.94
CA ILE A 101 -12.72 7.71 -26.94
C ILE A 101 -13.28 6.36 -27.35
N ASN A 102 -14.59 6.14 -27.17
CA ASN A 102 -15.23 4.95 -27.75
C ASN A 102 -15.66 5.23 -29.20
N ASN A 103 -15.69 4.19 -30.02
CA ASN A 103 -16.22 4.19 -31.39
C ASN A 103 -15.43 5.02 -32.41
N ALA A 104 -14.21 5.43 -32.07
CA ALA A 104 -13.37 6.22 -32.98
C ALA A 104 -13.04 5.48 -34.29
N LEU A 105 -12.92 4.13 -34.26
CA LEU A 105 -12.74 3.34 -35.48
C LEU A 105 -14.01 3.31 -36.36
N GLU A 106 -15.19 3.26 -35.75
CA GLU A 106 -16.45 3.24 -36.50
C GLU A 106 -16.70 4.59 -37.19
N ILE A 107 -16.41 5.70 -36.49
CA ILE A 107 -16.47 7.05 -37.06
C ILE A 107 -15.52 7.18 -38.25
N ASN A 108 -14.29 6.72 -38.09
CA ASN A 108 -13.28 6.68 -39.13
C ASN A 108 -13.75 5.86 -40.36
N ASN A 109 -14.23 4.64 -40.16
CA ASN A 109 -14.71 3.80 -41.24
C ASN A 109 -15.91 4.44 -41.96
N ALA A 110 -16.83 5.04 -41.23
CA ALA A 110 -18.02 5.66 -41.81
C ALA A 110 -17.70 6.94 -42.61
N ILE A 111 -16.70 7.74 -42.20
CA ILE A 111 -16.17 8.86 -42.99
C ILE A 111 -15.57 8.33 -44.29
N ASP A 112 -14.69 7.33 -44.22
CA ASP A 112 -14.02 6.74 -45.38
C ASP A 112 -15.03 6.18 -46.38
N GLU A 113 -15.93 5.30 -45.95
CA GLU A 113 -16.96 4.68 -46.80
C GLU A 113 -17.81 5.74 -47.52
N PHE A 114 -18.18 6.82 -46.83
CA PHE A 114 -19.01 7.88 -47.41
C PHE A 114 -18.30 8.65 -48.53
N TYR A 115 -17.04 9.06 -48.30
CA TYR A 115 -16.32 9.87 -49.27
C TYR A 115 -15.70 9.04 -50.40
N GLU A 116 -15.29 7.81 -50.13
CA GLU A 116 -14.87 6.86 -51.17
C GLU A 116 -16.02 6.56 -52.14
N ALA A 117 -17.25 6.36 -51.63
CA ALA A 117 -18.43 6.16 -52.47
C ALA A 117 -18.75 7.38 -53.38
N LYS A 118 -18.28 8.57 -53.01
CA LYS A 118 -18.37 9.80 -53.81
C LYS A 118 -17.21 9.99 -54.78
N GLY A 119 -16.24 9.08 -54.81
CA GLY A 119 -15.08 9.12 -55.69
C GLY A 119 -13.96 10.05 -55.23
N TYR A 120 -13.92 10.42 -53.94
CA TYR A 120 -12.82 11.20 -53.38
C TYR A 120 -11.55 10.35 -53.31
N SER A 121 -10.42 10.96 -53.66
CA SER A 121 -9.10 10.35 -53.48
C SER A 121 -8.68 10.33 -52.01
N GLU A 122 -7.72 9.48 -51.66
CA GLU A 122 -7.19 9.40 -50.29
C GLU A 122 -6.66 10.75 -49.78
N ALA A 123 -6.08 11.57 -50.65
CA ALA A 123 -5.58 12.90 -50.28
C ALA A 123 -6.72 13.90 -49.98
N GLU A 124 -7.85 13.78 -50.67
CA GLU A 124 -9.03 14.61 -50.41
C GLU A 124 -9.74 14.17 -49.13
N ILE A 125 -9.81 12.86 -48.87
CA ILE A 125 -10.31 12.31 -47.61
C ILE A 125 -9.42 12.76 -46.43
N GLN A 126 -8.10 12.77 -46.61
CA GLN A 126 -7.17 13.29 -45.61
C GLN A 126 -7.47 14.75 -45.23
N GLN A 127 -7.75 15.61 -46.21
CA GLN A 127 -8.13 17.01 -45.95
C GLN A 127 -9.45 17.12 -45.16
N ILE A 128 -10.35 16.16 -45.34
CA ILE A 128 -11.61 16.09 -44.57
C ILE A 128 -11.32 15.71 -43.12
N TYR A 129 -10.44 14.73 -42.86
CA TYR A 129 -10.00 14.43 -41.49
C TYR A 129 -9.36 15.65 -40.82
N ASP A 130 -8.43 16.31 -41.51
CA ASP A 130 -7.76 17.50 -41.01
C ASP A 130 -8.77 18.62 -40.70
N TYR A 131 -9.87 18.72 -41.47
CA TYR A 131 -10.95 19.66 -41.21
C TYR A 131 -11.82 19.27 -40.01
N ILE A 132 -12.26 18.01 -39.93
CA ILE A 132 -13.15 17.49 -38.88
C ILE A 132 -12.45 17.57 -37.52
N PHE A 133 -11.20 17.14 -37.46
CA PHE A 133 -10.42 16.95 -36.24
C PHE A 133 -9.33 18.00 -36.02
N ASP A 134 -9.40 19.12 -36.75
CA ASP A 134 -8.54 20.31 -36.58
C ASP A 134 -8.37 20.70 -35.10
N GLY A 135 -9.44 20.56 -34.32
CA GLY A 135 -9.43 20.88 -32.89
C GLY A 135 -8.86 19.79 -31.99
N PHE A 136 -8.60 18.58 -32.47
CA PHE A 136 -8.18 17.44 -31.64
C PHE A 136 -6.66 17.31 -31.48
N GLY A 137 -5.86 18.11 -32.19
CA GLY A 137 -4.39 18.09 -32.07
C GLY A 137 -3.73 16.79 -32.55
N MET A 138 -4.44 15.99 -33.36
CA MET A 138 -3.95 14.72 -33.89
C MET A 138 -3.95 14.75 -35.42
N ASN A 139 -2.96 14.13 -36.04
CA ASN A 139 -2.93 13.85 -37.48
C ASN A 139 -3.57 12.51 -37.76
N TYR A 140 -4.16 12.42 -38.94
CA TYR A 140 -4.64 11.18 -39.51
C TYR A 140 -3.69 10.84 -40.65
N THR A 141 -3.29 9.59 -40.81
CA THR A 141 -2.51 9.18 -41.99
C THR A 141 -2.97 7.83 -42.48
N LYS A 142 -3.47 7.76 -43.71
CA LYS A 142 -3.83 6.50 -44.41
C LYS A 142 -2.59 5.77 -44.97
N LYS A 143 -1.47 6.49 -45.10
CA LYS A 143 -0.19 5.96 -45.59
C LYS A 143 0.98 6.44 -44.73
N ASP A 144 2.00 5.61 -44.57
CA ASP A 144 3.28 6.04 -43.99
C ASP A 144 4.03 7.01 -44.91
N ALA A 145 5.16 7.55 -44.42
CA ALA A 145 6.04 8.44 -45.19
C ALA A 145 6.59 7.80 -46.50
N ASN A 146 6.43 6.49 -46.68
CA ASN A 146 6.88 5.73 -47.86
C ASN A 146 5.73 5.38 -48.81
N GLY A 147 4.49 5.82 -48.52
CA GLY A 147 3.33 5.58 -49.36
C GLY A 147 2.68 4.21 -49.20
N ASN A 148 3.09 3.42 -48.21
CA ASN A 148 2.46 2.13 -47.93
C ASN A 148 1.13 2.35 -47.20
N ALA A 149 0.09 1.60 -47.57
CA ALA A 149 -1.15 1.59 -46.81
C ALA A 149 -0.87 1.13 -45.38
N THR A 150 -0.94 2.04 -44.43
CA THR A 150 -0.90 1.75 -43.00
C THR A 150 -2.33 1.88 -42.51
N GLY A 151 -2.86 0.84 -41.86
CA GLY A 151 -4.18 0.94 -41.21
C GLY A 151 -4.30 2.25 -40.43
N MET A 152 -5.46 2.89 -40.50
CA MET A 152 -5.66 4.28 -40.07
C MET A 152 -5.15 4.53 -38.64
N ARG A 153 -4.29 5.54 -38.48
CA ARG A 153 -3.75 5.95 -37.18
C ARG A 153 -4.02 7.41 -36.89
N LEU A 154 -4.53 7.63 -35.68
CA LEU A 154 -4.49 8.90 -34.97
C LEU A 154 -3.08 9.09 -34.41
N THR A 155 -2.29 10.00 -35.00
CA THR A 155 -0.87 10.22 -34.69
C THR A 155 -0.62 11.68 -34.38
N ILE A 156 -0.09 12.01 -33.20
CA ILE A 156 0.34 13.37 -32.89
C ILE A 156 1.75 13.57 -33.46
N THR A 157 1.92 14.57 -34.33
CA THR A 157 3.23 15.01 -34.81
C THR A 157 3.72 16.18 -33.97
N ASP A 158 5.03 16.43 -33.98
CA ASP A 158 5.64 17.53 -33.22
C ASP A 158 5.00 18.90 -33.50
N ASP A 159 4.51 19.15 -34.73
CA ASP A 159 3.86 20.41 -35.11
C ASP A 159 2.40 20.54 -34.63
N LYS A 160 1.79 19.44 -34.18
CA LYS A 160 0.42 19.38 -33.63
C LYS A 160 0.41 19.14 -32.12
N MET A 161 1.56 18.95 -31.51
CA MET A 161 1.70 18.69 -30.08
C MET A 161 1.28 19.92 -29.25
N PRO A 162 0.36 19.77 -28.28
CA PRO A 162 -0.03 20.90 -27.44
C PRO A 162 1.15 21.44 -26.61
N GLU A 163 1.10 22.73 -26.27
CA GLU A 163 2.15 23.37 -25.44
C GLU A 163 2.35 22.60 -24.12
N ASN A 164 3.60 22.53 -23.66
CA ASN A 164 4.03 21.87 -22.42
C ASN A 164 3.85 20.34 -22.36
N VAL A 165 3.34 19.71 -23.42
CA VAL A 165 3.34 18.25 -23.57
C VAL A 165 4.75 17.81 -23.94
N LEU A 166 5.27 16.83 -23.22
CA LEU A 166 6.59 16.23 -23.44
C LEU A 166 6.51 14.90 -24.17
N GLN A 167 5.43 14.15 -23.97
CA GLN A 167 5.21 12.84 -24.58
C GLN A 167 3.71 12.57 -24.72
N VAL A 168 3.32 11.81 -25.74
CA VAL A 168 1.99 11.21 -25.81
C VAL A 168 2.13 9.71 -26.02
N ASP A 169 1.53 8.93 -25.13
CA ASP A 169 1.40 7.49 -25.30
C ASP A 169 0.04 7.15 -25.90
N SER A 170 0.00 6.14 -26.76
CA SER A 170 -1.26 5.58 -27.26
C SER A 170 -1.29 4.08 -27.00
N VAL A 171 -2.44 3.59 -26.55
CA VAL A 171 -2.69 2.15 -26.39
C VAL A 171 -4.00 1.83 -27.11
N LYS A 172 -3.94 0.94 -28.09
CA LYS A 172 -5.14 0.37 -28.72
C LYS A 172 -5.46 -0.91 -27.96
N THR A 173 -6.57 -0.96 -27.24
CA THR A 173 -7.11 -2.22 -26.73
C THR A 173 -7.71 -2.97 -27.90
N ILE A 174 -6.90 -3.85 -28.49
CA ILE A 174 -7.37 -4.81 -29.49
C ILE A 174 -7.68 -6.07 -28.71
N SER A 175 -8.91 -6.57 -28.79
CA SER A 175 -9.06 -8.01 -28.93
C SER A 175 -8.46 -8.37 -30.31
N GLU A 176 -7.14 -8.53 -30.32
CA GLU A 176 -6.28 -9.03 -31.40
C GLU A 176 -6.32 -8.29 -32.75
N TYR A 177 -5.25 -7.54 -33.08
CA TYR A 177 -4.59 -7.52 -34.40
C TYR A 177 -3.41 -6.52 -34.42
N TRP A 178 -2.21 -7.10 -34.46
CA TRP A 178 -0.87 -6.58 -34.76
C TRP A 178 -0.69 -5.11 -35.21
N LEU A 179 0.23 -4.41 -34.52
CA LEU A 179 0.98 -3.29 -35.07
C LEU A 179 2.40 -3.77 -35.43
N GLN A 180 2.74 -3.72 -36.72
CA GLN A 180 4.13 -3.75 -37.18
C GLN A 180 4.75 -2.37 -36.94
N TYR A 181 5.78 -2.32 -36.10
CA TYR A 181 6.56 -1.13 -35.76
C TYR A 181 7.59 -0.84 -36.86
N SER A 182 7.65 0.41 -37.33
CA SER A 182 8.82 0.95 -38.03
C SER A 182 9.34 2.15 -37.24
N GLY A 183 10.58 2.02 -36.74
CA GLY A 183 11.38 3.13 -36.22
C GLY A 183 11.41 3.28 -34.70
N ASN A 184 12.30 2.52 -34.06
CA ASN A 184 12.89 2.71 -32.72
C ASN A 184 12.06 3.43 -31.65
N TRP A 185 11.39 2.69 -30.75
CA TRP A 185 11.50 2.84 -29.28
C TRP A 185 11.17 1.48 -28.65
N PHE A 186 11.96 1.09 -27.65
CA PHE A 186 12.05 -0.21 -27.00
C PHE A 186 10.70 -0.80 -26.53
N MET A 187 10.38 -2.04 -26.96
CA MET A 187 9.38 -2.89 -26.31
C MET A 187 10.06 -4.17 -25.83
N ASP A 188 9.84 -4.44 -24.55
CA ASP A 188 10.14 -5.70 -23.88
C ASP A 188 9.25 -6.80 -24.47
N THR A 189 9.87 -7.92 -24.80
CA THR A 189 9.27 -9.05 -25.52
C THR A 189 8.95 -10.14 -24.53
N ASP A 190 7.70 -10.29 -24.09
CA ASP A 190 7.24 -11.54 -23.48
C ASP A 190 5.70 -11.62 -23.49
N THR A 191 5.14 -12.21 -24.55
CA THR A 191 4.12 -13.28 -24.56
C THR A 191 3.43 -13.34 -25.94
N VAL A 192 3.61 -14.45 -26.63
CA VAL A 192 2.87 -14.81 -27.85
C VAL A 192 1.92 -15.95 -27.49
N ILE A 193 0.62 -15.78 -27.72
CA ILE A 193 -0.37 -16.86 -27.69
C ILE A 193 -0.99 -16.96 -29.10
N PRO A 194 -1.14 -18.18 -29.68
CA PRO A 194 -1.60 -18.38 -31.04
C PRO A 194 -3.14 -18.41 -31.14
N TYR A 195 -3.66 -17.91 -32.27
CA TYR A 195 -5.09 -17.89 -32.60
C TYR A 195 -5.50 -19.12 -33.42
N ASP A 196 -6.61 -19.74 -33.04
CA ASP A 196 -7.45 -20.58 -33.90
C ASP A 196 -8.92 -20.25 -33.59
N GLY A 197 -9.76 -20.24 -34.62
CA GLY A 197 -10.90 -19.32 -34.73
C GLY A 197 -12.11 -19.57 -33.82
N TYR A 198 -12.97 -18.57 -33.67
CA TYR A 198 -14.45 -18.65 -33.66
C TYR A 198 -15.08 -17.25 -33.69
N TYR A 199 -16.19 -17.14 -34.43
CA TYR A 199 -17.12 -16.00 -34.47
C TYR A 199 -17.94 -15.90 -33.18
N THR A 200 -18.20 -14.69 -32.67
CA THR A 200 -19.48 -14.40 -31.98
C THR A 200 -19.98 -12.98 -32.29
N THR A 201 -21.31 -12.88 -32.38
CA THR A 201 -22.11 -11.68 -32.56
C THR A 201 -22.21 -10.89 -31.24
N GLY A 202 -21.83 -9.60 -31.29
CA GLY A 202 -22.25 -8.57 -30.33
C GLY A 202 -21.15 -8.00 -29.41
N MET A 203 -20.19 -7.24 -29.95
CA MET A 203 -19.44 -6.19 -29.22
C MET A 203 -18.91 -5.16 -30.23
N ASN A 204 -19.37 -3.90 -30.14
CA ASN A 204 -19.03 -2.80 -31.06
C ASN A 204 -18.13 -1.71 -30.43
N ASP A 205 -17.55 -1.92 -29.25
CA ASP A 205 -16.85 -0.83 -28.56
C ASP A 205 -15.33 -0.86 -28.87
N TYR A 206 -14.94 -0.24 -29.98
CA TYR A 206 -13.53 0.08 -30.24
C TYR A 206 -13.10 1.29 -29.41
N GLU A 207 -12.38 1.07 -28.30
CA GLU A 207 -11.82 2.15 -27.48
C GLU A 207 -10.41 2.56 -27.93
N LEU A 208 -10.20 3.88 -28.12
CA LEU A 208 -8.88 4.48 -28.27
C LEU A 208 -8.49 5.23 -26.98
N ARG A 209 -7.30 4.97 -26.45
CA ARG A 209 -6.75 5.68 -25.28
C ARG A 209 -5.45 6.40 -25.61
N TYR A 210 -5.38 7.65 -25.20
CA TYR A 210 -4.21 8.52 -25.31
C TYR A 210 -3.85 9.08 -23.96
N THR A 211 -2.56 9.13 -23.62
CA THR A 211 -2.09 9.78 -22.40
C THR A 211 -1.12 10.89 -22.76
N TYR A 212 -1.52 12.14 -22.50
CA TYR A 212 -0.66 13.31 -22.61
C TYR A 212 0.18 13.42 -21.35
N TYR A 213 1.50 13.45 -21.48
CA TYR A 213 2.41 13.73 -20.38
C TYR A 213 2.97 15.14 -20.51
N LEU A 214 2.77 15.95 -19.48
CA LEU A 214 3.14 17.35 -19.44
C LEU A 214 4.13 17.64 -18.32
N LEU A 215 4.89 18.71 -18.49
CA LEU A 215 5.56 19.40 -17.40
C LEU A 215 4.94 20.79 -17.29
N LEU A 216 4.32 21.09 -16.14
CA LEU A 216 3.72 22.39 -15.87
C LEU A 216 4.39 23.02 -14.66
N ASP A 217 4.97 24.21 -14.83
CA ASP A 217 5.37 25.07 -13.73
C ASP A 217 4.13 25.62 -12.99
N ALA A 218 4.32 26.17 -11.80
CA ALA A 218 3.22 26.69 -10.98
C ALA A 218 2.45 27.80 -11.72
N GLY A 219 1.14 27.62 -11.88
CA GLY A 219 0.26 28.54 -12.61
C GLY A 219 0.19 28.31 -14.12
N GLU A 220 0.99 27.39 -14.68
CA GLU A 220 0.94 27.08 -16.11
C GLU A 220 -0.28 26.25 -16.49
N LYS A 221 -0.71 26.42 -17.74
CA LYS A 221 -1.86 25.73 -18.34
C LYS A 221 -1.47 25.12 -19.68
N SER A 222 -2.12 24.03 -20.06
CA SER A 222 -2.04 23.47 -21.39
C SER A 222 -3.43 23.08 -21.89
N THR A 223 -3.75 23.46 -23.14
CA THR A 223 -5.01 23.09 -23.80
C THR A 223 -4.74 21.93 -24.75
N LEU A 224 -5.28 20.76 -24.46
CA LEU A 224 -4.97 19.51 -25.15
C LEU A 224 -5.73 19.39 -26.48
N PHE A 225 -7.01 19.72 -26.47
CA PHE A 225 -7.87 19.76 -27.65
C PHE A 225 -9.05 20.71 -27.44
N LYS A 226 -9.76 21.06 -28.53
CA LYS A 226 -10.79 22.10 -28.64
C LYS A 226 -12.17 21.59 -29.09
N GLY A 227 -12.26 20.42 -29.73
CA GLY A 227 -13.51 19.85 -30.26
C GLY A 227 -13.40 19.40 -31.72
N PHE A 228 -14.54 19.11 -32.35
CA PHE A 228 -14.60 18.62 -33.74
C PHE A 228 -15.74 19.26 -34.56
N LYS A 229 -15.58 19.27 -35.88
CA LYS A 229 -16.55 19.84 -36.84
C LYS A 229 -17.32 18.72 -37.53
N VAL A 230 -18.64 18.84 -37.60
CA VAL A 230 -19.49 17.91 -38.34
C VAL A 230 -19.47 18.29 -39.84
N PRO A 231 -19.15 17.37 -40.75
CA PRO A 231 -19.16 17.67 -42.19
C PRO A 231 -20.53 18.14 -42.68
N LYS A 232 -20.56 19.18 -43.51
CA LYS A 232 -21.81 19.75 -44.07
C LYS A 232 -22.53 18.79 -45.02
N GLU A 233 -21.83 17.80 -45.55
CA GLU A 233 -22.36 16.87 -46.55
C GLU A 233 -23.02 15.63 -45.93
N PHE A 234 -22.93 15.45 -44.62
CA PHE A 234 -23.48 14.29 -43.93
C PHE A 234 -25.00 14.31 -43.96
N ASN A 235 -25.61 13.13 -44.09
CA ASN A 235 -27.06 12.94 -43.93
C ASN A 235 -27.37 12.23 -42.60
N ALA A 236 -28.65 11.95 -42.33
CA ALA A 236 -29.08 11.30 -41.09
C ALA A 236 -28.36 9.97 -40.79
N GLN A 237 -28.04 9.17 -41.82
CA GLN A 237 -27.30 7.92 -41.65
C GLN A 237 -25.84 8.16 -41.25
N GLN A 238 -25.18 9.19 -41.78
CA GLN A 238 -23.82 9.52 -41.35
C GLN A 238 -23.81 10.14 -39.95
N LEU A 239 -24.82 10.91 -39.56
CA LEU A 239 -24.88 11.49 -38.22
C LEU A 239 -25.05 10.44 -37.13
N ASP A 240 -25.66 9.30 -37.45
CA ASP A 240 -25.84 8.16 -36.53
C ASP A 240 -24.49 7.62 -36.02
N MET A 241 -23.37 7.84 -36.74
CA MET A 241 -22.03 7.43 -36.28
C MET A 241 -21.55 8.20 -35.03
N PHE A 242 -22.12 9.39 -34.76
CA PHE A 242 -21.81 10.15 -33.55
C PHE A 242 -22.68 9.72 -32.36
N ASN A 243 -23.73 8.89 -32.58
CA ASN A 243 -24.55 8.38 -31.50
C ASN A 243 -23.74 7.39 -30.66
N GLY A 244 -23.71 7.63 -29.35
CA GLY A 244 -22.92 6.82 -28.42
C GLY A 244 -21.45 7.18 -28.32
N LEU A 245 -20.94 8.17 -29.08
CA LEU A 245 -19.59 8.71 -28.89
C LEU A 245 -19.47 9.37 -27.51
N ASN A 246 -18.48 8.94 -26.75
CA ASN A 246 -18.11 9.37 -25.42
C ASN A 246 -16.60 9.62 -25.37
N ILE A 247 -16.22 10.72 -24.73
CA ILE A 247 -14.82 11.11 -24.53
C ILE A 247 -14.62 11.28 -23.02
N ASP A 248 -13.98 10.30 -22.39
CA ASP A 248 -13.65 10.33 -20.97
C ASP A 248 -12.24 10.87 -20.75
N ILE A 249 -12.06 11.70 -19.73
CA ILE A 249 -10.79 12.38 -19.46
C ILE A 249 -10.45 12.29 -17.98
N VAL A 250 -9.22 11.92 -17.67
CA VAL A 250 -8.71 11.87 -16.31
C VAL A 250 -7.32 12.46 -16.27
N ALA A 251 -7.03 13.24 -15.23
CA ALA A 251 -5.72 13.84 -15.04
C ALA A 251 -5.13 13.49 -13.67
N SER A 252 -3.81 13.30 -13.60
CA SER A 252 -3.07 13.06 -12.36
C SER A 252 -1.73 13.79 -12.40
N ALA A 253 -1.20 14.19 -11.25
CA ALA A 253 0.03 14.96 -11.16
C ALA A 253 0.95 14.49 -10.03
N ILE A 254 2.26 14.58 -10.26
CA ILE A 254 3.31 14.30 -9.29
C ILE A 254 4.34 15.43 -9.30
N GLN A 255 4.95 15.71 -8.15
CA GLN A 255 5.95 16.78 -8.05
C GLN A 255 7.21 16.38 -8.81
N LYS A 256 7.74 17.31 -9.62
CA LYS A 256 8.94 17.09 -10.43
C LYS A 256 10.17 16.70 -9.61
N ASP A 257 10.41 17.39 -8.50
CA ASP A 257 11.68 17.32 -7.75
C ASP A 257 12.00 15.95 -7.14
N ASN A 258 11.01 15.04 -7.07
CA ASN A 258 11.17 13.71 -6.51
C ASN A 258 11.69 12.68 -7.53
N PHE A 259 11.89 13.09 -8.79
CA PHE A 259 12.27 12.19 -9.88
C PHE A 259 13.53 12.70 -10.59
N ALA A 260 14.48 11.78 -10.83
CA ALA A 260 15.72 12.09 -11.55
C ALA A 260 15.47 12.43 -13.03
N ASP A 261 14.43 11.85 -13.64
CA ASP A 261 14.07 12.05 -15.04
C ASP A 261 12.55 11.89 -15.28
N ALA A 262 12.09 12.41 -16.42
CA ALA A 262 10.68 12.40 -16.81
C ALA A 262 10.17 10.98 -17.12
N LYS A 263 11.01 10.08 -17.62
CA LYS A 263 10.63 8.70 -17.95
C LYS A 263 10.17 7.95 -16.69
N THR A 264 10.92 8.07 -15.61
CA THR A 264 10.61 7.46 -14.31
C THR A 264 9.34 8.07 -13.71
N ALA A 265 9.18 9.39 -13.82
CA ALA A 265 7.97 10.09 -13.40
C ALA A 265 6.72 9.62 -14.17
N PHE A 266 6.79 9.52 -15.50
CA PHE A 266 5.66 9.12 -16.36
C PHE A 266 5.27 7.66 -16.13
N SER A 267 6.25 6.76 -15.99
CA SER A 267 5.98 5.37 -15.60
C SER A 267 5.28 5.27 -14.25
N THR A 268 5.60 6.17 -13.31
CA THR A 268 4.94 6.24 -12.00
C THR A 268 3.51 6.77 -12.13
N LEU A 269 3.31 7.89 -12.85
CA LEU A 269 2.00 8.48 -13.11
C LEU A 269 1.02 7.51 -13.76
N LYS A 270 1.49 6.71 -14.72
CA LYS A 270 0.67 5.70 -15.40
C LYS A 270 0.08 4.67 -14.43
N ASN A 271 0.84 4.26 -13.42
CA ASN A 271 0.41 3.29 -12.41
C ASN A 271 -0.38 3.93 -11.26
N GLU A 272 -0.23 5.23 -11.06
CA GLU A 272 -0.84 6.01 -9.97
C GLU A 272 -2.07 6.81 -10.41
N MET A 273 -2.58 6.56 -11.62
CA MET A 273 -3.68 7.32 -12.17
C MET A 273 -4.98 7.11 -11.38
N VAL A 274 -5.64 8.20 -10.99
CA VAL A 274 -6.82 8.19 -10.11
C VAL A 274 -8.04 8.81 -10.80
N TRP A 275 -9.13 8.05 -10.86
CA TRP A 275 -10.45 8.54 -11.24
C TRP A 275 -11.10 9.28 -10.09
N VAL A 276 -11.19 10.60 -10.17
CA VAL A 276 -11.91 11.41 -9.17
C VAL A 276 -13.38 11.50 -9.58
N VAL A 277 -14.28 10.95 -8.75
CA VAL A 277 -15.72 10.83 -9.04
C VAL A 277 -16.55 11.52 -7.98
N LYS A 278 -17.69 12.11 -8.36
CA LYS A 278 -18.54 12.93 -7.48
C LYS A 278 -20.01 12.53 -7.49
N ASP A 279 -20.39 11.57 -8.31
CA ASP A 279 -21.76 11.08 -8.42
C ASP A 279 -21.80 9.62 -8.88
N ALA A 280 -23.00 9.04 -8.85
CA ALA A 280 -23.21 7.63 -9.18
C ALA A 280 -22.84 7.28 -10.64
N ALA A 281 -23.06 8.20 -11.58
CA ALA A 281 -22.82 7.98 -12.99
C ALA A 281 -21.32 7.95 -13.30
N SER A 282 -20.56 8.92 -12.81
CA SER A 282 -19.09 8.96 -12.92
C SER A 282 -18.44 7.78 -12.22
N LEU A 283 -18.94 7.38 -11.04
CA LEU A 283 -18.47 6.18 -10.33
C LEU A 283 -18.69 4.90 -11.16
N ALA A 284 -19.88 4.71 -11.73
CA ALA A 284 -20.19 3.53 -12.54
C ALA A 284 -19.31 3.42 -13.78
N LYS A 285 -18.97 4.55 -14.43
CA LYS A 285 -18.02 4.58 -15.56
C LYS A 285 -16.61 4.20 -15.12
N ALA A 286 -16.09 4.82 -14.05
CA ALA A 286 -14.75 4.56 -13.54
C ALA A 286 -14.56 3.10 -13.14
N ILE A 287 -15.59 2.49 -12.52
CA ILE A 287 -15.55 1.08 -12.11
C ILE A 287 -15.40 0.14 -13.29
N LYS A 288 -16.07 0.38 -14.42
CA LYS A 288 -15.90 -0.45 -15.62
C LYS A 288 -14.46 -0.42 -16.16
N LYS A 289 -13.72 0.66 -15.88
CA LYS A 289 -12.32 0.82 -16.30
C LYS A 289 -11.34 0.18 -15.32
N GLY A 290 -11.71 0.01 -14.05
CA GLY A 290 -10.82 -0.47 -12.99
C GLY A 290 -9.81 0.58 -12.55
N GLY A 291 -8.81 0.15 -11.77
CA GLY A 291 -7.75 1.01 -11.25
C GLY A 291 -8.14 1.77 -9.98
N LYS A 292 -7.48 2.91 -9.74
CA LYS A 292 -7.69 3.72 -8.54
C LYS A 292 -8.82 4.71 -8.76
N ILE A 293 -9.78 4.75 -7.84
CA ILE A 293 -10.96 5.61 -7.87
C ILE A 293 -11.01 6.34 -6.54
N LYS A 294 -11.31 7.64 -6.57
CA LYS A 294 -11.39 8.49 -5.39
C LYS A 294 -12.70 9.25 -5.38
N LEU A 295 -13.43 9.19 -4.26
CA LEU A 295 -14.64 9.99 -4.09
C LEU A 295 -14.27 11.45 -3.78
N ALA A 296 -14.96 12.38 -4.43
CA ALA A 296 -14.86 13.82 -4.18
C ALA A 296 -16.06 14.39 -3.41
N ASP A 297 -17.15 13.63 -3.31
CA ASP A 297 -18.38 14.01 -2.63
C ASP A 297 -19.13 12.76 -2.16
N ASP A 298 -20.15 12.95 -1.32
CA ASP A 298 -21.08 11.91 -0.93
C ASP A 298 -21.93 11.45 -2.13
N ILE A 299 -22.03 10.14 -2.34
CA ILE A 299 -22.78 9.51 -3.43
C ILE A 299 -23.94 8.69 -2.88
N ALA A 300 -25.16 9.13 -3.18
CA ALA A 300 -26.38 8.37 -2.97
C ALA A 300 -26.72 7.59 -4.26
N LEU A 301 -26.81 6.27 -4.15
CA LEU A 301 -27.04 5.35 -5.24
C LEU A 301 -28.53 5.00 -5.36
N GLU A 302 -29.06 5.11 -6.58
CA GLU A 302 -30.35 4.54 -6.93
C GLU A 302 -30.24 3.02 -7.18
N GLU A 303 -29.13 2.59 -7.78
CA GLU A 303 -28.78 1.19 -8.03
C GLU A 303 -27.43 0.83 -7.42
N ARG A 304 -27.25 -0.44 -7.03
CA ARG A 304 -25.99 -0.90 -6.43
C ARG A 304 -24.83 -0.72 -7.41
N VAL A 305 -23.67 -0.38 -6.87
CA VAL A 305 -22.41 -0.45 -7.62
C VAL A 305 -22.07 -1.92 -7.87
N VAL A 306 -21.72 -2.27 -9.11
CA VAL A 306 -21.29 -3.62 -9.48
C VAL A 306 -19.82 -3.57 -9.92
N ILE A 307 -18.93 -4.27 -9.21
CA ILE A 307 -17.55 -4.51 -9.67
C ILE A 307 -17.59 -5.78 -10.54
N PRO A 308 -17.40 -5.69 -11.87
CA PRO A 308 -17.50 -6.85 -12.75
C PRO A 308 -16.41 -7.90 -12.48
N GLU A 309 -16.60 -9.11 -13.00
CA GLU A 309 -15.54 -10.12 -13.06
C GLU A 309 -14.32 -9.57 -13.84
N ASP A 310 -13.12 -10.01 -13.47
CA ASP A 310 -11.83 -9.60 -14.07
C ASP A 310 -11.47 -8.10 -13.95
N VAL A 311 -12.23 -7.33 -13.17
CA VAL A 311 -11.93 -5.93 -12.88
C VAL A 311 -11.35 -5.78 -11.48
N THR A 312 -10.21 -5.09 -11.38
CA THR A 312 -9.60 -4.69 -10.09
C THR A 312 -9.83 -3.20 -9.85
N VAL A 313 -10.41 -2.87 -8.69
CA VAL A 313 -10.68 -1.48 -8.25
C VAL A 313 -10.02 -1.23 -6.89
N GLN A 314 -9.32 -0.11 -6.76
CA GLN A 314 -8.97 0.49 -5.48
C GLN A 314 -9.84 1.73 -5.26
N LEU A 315 -10.81 1.68 -4.35
CA LEU A 315 -11.72 2.77 -4.04
C LEU A 315 -11.26 3.51 -2.76
N ASP A 316 -10.81 4.75 -2.93
CA ASP A 316 -10.57 5.72 -1.87
C ASP A 316 -11.86 6.49 -1.55
N LEU A 317 -12.41 6.27 -0.36
CA LEU A 317 -13.61 6.98 0.10
C LEU A 317 -13.33 8.45 0.42
N ASN A 318 -12.09 8.81 0.75
CA ASN A 318 -11.64 10.19 0.95
C ASN A 318 -12.54 11.03 1.89
N GLY A 319 -13.04 10.39 2.96
CA GLY A 319 -13.93 10.96 3.96
C GLY A 319 -15.41 11.03 3.57
N ASN A 320 -15.78 10.56 2.38
CA ASN A 320 -17.13 10.67 1.84
C ASN A 320 -17.96 9.40 2.08
N LYS A 321 -19.27 9.53 1.84
CA LYS A 321 -20.28 8.50 2.01
C LYS A 321 -20.70 7.91 0.67
N LEU A 322 -20.71 6.58 0.56
CA LEU A 322 -21.37 5.83 -0.50
C LEU A 322 -22.58 5.10 0.09
N SER A 323 -23.80 5.46 -0.32
CA SER A 323 -25.03 4.94 0.30
C SER A 323 -26.03 4.40 -0.71
N ASN A 324 -26.76 3.34 -0.35
CA ASN A 324 -27.86 2.80 -1.16
C ASN A 324 -29.09 2.46 -0.28
N GLN A 325 -30.28 2.90 -0.68
CA GLN A 325 -31.51 2.70 0.09
C GLN A 325 -32.25 1.40 -0.29
N GLY A 326 -32.09 0.92 -1.52
CA GLY A 326 -32.87 -0.18 -2.08
C GLY A 326 -32.15 -1.53 -2.12
N ASN A 327 -30.82 -1.54 -2.08
CA ASN A 327 -30.00 -2.74 -2.19
C ASN A 327 -28.63 -2.56 -1.50
N ASN A 328 -27.68 -3.49 -1.73
CA ASN A 328 -26.28 -3.31 -1.35
C ASN A 328 -25.74 -1.97 -1.90
N ALA A 329 -24.83 -1.31 -1.19
CA ALA A 329 -24.08 -0.21 -1.80
C ALA A 329 -23.13 -0.74 -2.86
N ILE A 330 -22.41 -1.81 -2.54
CA ILE A 330 -21.45 -2.47 -3.43
C ILE A 330 -21.77 -3.96 -3.57
N TYR A 331 -21.73 -4.44 -4.81
CA TYR A 331 -21.79 -5.84 -5.20
C TYR A 331 -20.54 -6.18 -6.02
N SER A 332 -19.60 -6.92 -5.44
CA SER A 332 -18.33 -7.25 -6.08
C SER A 332 -18.33 -8.64 -6.67
N GLN A 333 -17.96 -8.77 -7.94
CA GLN A 333 -17.59 -10.03 -8.58
C GLN A 333 -16.09 -10.08 -8.94
N GLY A 334 -15.43 -8.93 -9.08
CA GLY A 334 -14.00 -8.77 -9.23
C GLY A 334 -13.27 -8.45 -7.93
N ASP A 335 -12.09 -7.84 -8.05
CA ASP A 335 -11.21 -7.50 -6.93
C ASP A 335 -11.41 -6.05 -6.47
N LEU A 336 -11.70 -5.86 -5.19
CA LEU A 336 -11.96 -4.57 -4.59
C LEU A 336 -11.04 -4.31 -3.41
N THR A 337 -10.32 -3.20 -3.43
CA THR A 337 -9.60 -2.67 -2.26
C THR A 337 -10.25 -1.37 -1.81
N ILE A 338 -10.73 -1.29 -0.59
CA ILE A 338 -11.21 -0.06 0.03
C ILE A 338 -10.06 0.59 0.81
N VAL A 339 -9.77 1.84 0.50
CA VAL A 339 -8.81 2.69 1.22
C VAL A 339 -9.46 4.02 1.60
N GLY A 340 -8.75 4.79 2.42
CA GLY A 340 -9.25 6.06 2.94
C GLY A 340 -10.41 5.90 3.91
N ASP A 341 -10.66 6.95 4.67
CA ASP A 341 -11.74 6.99 5.65
C ASP A 341 -13.06 7.34 4.96
N GLY A 342 -14.21 7.10 5.59
CA GLY A 342 -15.52 7.39 5.00
C GLY A 342 -16.59 6.40 5.42
N GLU A 343 -17.76 6.45 4.78
CA GLU A 343 -18.89 5.59 5.13
C GLU A 343 -19.41 4.82 3.89
N ILE A 344 -19.58 3.51 4.01
CA ILE A 344 -20.33 2.69 3.04
C ILE A 344 -21.59 2.19 3.75
N SER A 345 -22.77 2.53 3.23
CA SER A 345 -24.03 2.22 3.91
C SER A 345 -25.15 1.67 3.03
N SER A 346 -25.94 0.77 3.60
CA SER A 346 -27.18 0.26 3.00
C SER A 346 -28.32 0.19 4.02
N VAL A 347 -29.57 0.11 3.57
CA VAL A 347 -30.75 -0.07 4.45
C VAL A 347 -31.40 -1.45 4.28
N SER A 348 -31.50 -1.97 3.06
CA SER A 348 -32.29 -3.19 2.78
C SER A 348 -31.47 -4.48 2.70
N ASN A 349 -30.15 -4.39 2.59
CA ASN A 349 -29.27 -5.53 2.38
C ASN A 349 -27.88 -5.28 3.00
N TYR A 350 -26.94 -6.21 2.83
CA TYR A 350 -25.57 -5.98 3.29
C TYR A 350 -24.99 -4.71 2.65
N ALA A 351 -24.21 -3.90 3.38
CA ALA A 351 -23.58 -2.71 2.78
C ALA A 351 -22.66 -3.12 1.61
N ILE A 352 -21.87 -4.18 1.80
CA ILE A 352 -21.02 -4.78 0.77
C ILE A 352 -21.36 -6.26 0.62
N ARG A 353 -21.56 -6.70 -0.63
CA ARG A 353 -21.68 -8.11 -0.98
C ARG A 353 -20.55 -8.51 -1.93
N VAL A 354 -19.76 -9.50 -1.53
CA VAL A 354 -18.68 -10.08 -2.33
C VAL A 354 -19.18 -11.42 -2.84
N GLN A 355 -19.57 -11.45 -4.10
CA GLN A 355 -20.14 -12.63 -4.75
C GLN A 355 -19.06 -13.58 -5.28
N SER A 356 -17.94 -13.02 -5.73
CA SER A 356 -16.72 -13.68 -6.21
C SER A 356 -15.55 -12.69 -6.12
N GLY A 357 -14.33 -13.09 -6.50
CA GLY A 357 -13.15 -12.23 -6.45
C GLY A 357 -12.65 -11.98 -5.03
N SER A 358 -12.16 -10.78 -4.75
CA SER A 358 -11.61 -10.43 -3.44
C SER A 358 -12.06 -9.06 -2.92
N LEU A 359 -12.04 -8.91 -1.60
CA LEU A 359 -12.21 -7.63 -0.91
C LEU A 359 -11.07 -7.44 0.09
N VAL A 360 -10.37 -6.31 0.01
CA VAL A 360 -9.42 -5.86 1.03
C VAL A 360 -9.90 -4.54 1.61
N ILE A 361 -10.15 -4.48 2.91
CA ILE A 361 -10.43 -3.22 3.61
C ILE A 361 -9.17 -2.81 4.36
N ASN A 362 -8.58 -1.71 3.92
CA ASN A 362 -7.30 -1.19 4.42
C ASN A 362 -7.42 0.26 4.90
N SER A 363 -8.42 0.52 5.75
CA SER A 363 -8.54 1.74 6.56
C SER A 363 -8.95 1.35 7.98
N ASN A 364 -8.47 2.08 8.98
CA ASN A 364 -8.90 1.90 10.37
C ASN A 364 -10.20 2.63 10.69
N ASP A 365 -10.57 3.64 9.91
CA ASP A 365 -11.64 4.60 10.21
C ASP A 365 -12.73 4.63 9.12
N VAL A 366 -12.84 3.56 8.32
CA VAL A 366 -13.99 3.34 7.43
C VAL A 366 -15.17 2.76 8.20
N ASP A 367 -16.35 3.35 8.03
CA ASP A 367 -17.61 2.87 8.59
C ASP A 367 -18.40 2.09 7.54
N VAL A 368 -18.60 0.78 7.74
CA VAL A 368 -19.43 -0.08 6.88
C VAL A 368 -20.69 -0.47 7.64
N THR A 369 -21.82 0.18 7.34
CA THR A 369 -23.02 0.08 8.16
C THR A 369 -24.28 -0.28 7.38
N SER A 370 -25.14 -1.12 7.94
CA SER A 370 -26.47 -1.37 7.37
C SER A 370 -27.44 -1.92 8.39
N ASP A 371 -28.74 -1.72 8.17
CA ASP A 371 -29.77 -2.34 9.00
C ASP A 371 -29.76 -3.87 8.88
N PHE A 372 -29.35 -4.43 7.73
CA PHE A 372 -29.30 -5.88 7.49
C PHE A 372 -27.93 -6.51 7.80
N GLY A 373 -26.82 -5.85 7.51
CA GLY A 373 -25.48 -6.41 7.76
C GLY A 373 -24.35 -5.65 7.06
N ALA A 374 -23.12 -5.74 7.54
CA ALA A 374 -22.03 -4.96 6.97
C ALA A 374 -21.46 -5.63 5.70
N VAL A 375 -21.00 -6.88 5.81
CA VAL A 375 -20.35 -7.60 4.71
C VAL A 375 -20.91 -9.01 4.56
N SER A 376 -21.19 -9.41 3.32
CA SER A 376 -21.52 -10.80 2.97
C SER A 376 -20.60 -11.36 1.89
N VAL A 377 -20.25 -12.64 1.97
CA VAL A 377 -19.24 -13.30 1.14
C VAL A 377 -19.77 -14.64 0.62
N PHE A 378 -19.54 -14.93 -0.67
CA PHE A 378 -20.05 -16.12 -1.36
C PHE A 378 -19.06 -16.69 -2.39
N ASN A 379 -19.37 -17.89 -2.90
CA ASN A 379 -18.78 -18.56 -4.07
C ASN A 379 -17.25 -18.53 -4.19
N GLY A 380 -16.54 -18.75 -3.09
CA GLY A 380 -15.08 -18.84 -3.06
C GLY A 380 -14.36 -17.51 -2.98
N ALA A 381 -15.07 -16.41 -2.76
CA ALA A 381 -14.45 -15.11 -2.58
C ALA A 381 -13.53 -15.06 -1.36
N ASN A 382 -12.51 -14.19 -1.43
CA ASN A 382 -11.53 -13.97 -0.36
C ASN A 382 -11.64 -12.54 0.19
N VAL A 383 -11.91 -12.41 1.48
CA VAL A 383 -12.04 -11.11 2.14
C VAL A 383 -10.97 -10.94 3.22
N THR A 384 -10.32 -9.79 3.24
CA THR A 384 -9.38 -9.39 4.29
C THR A 384 -9.78 -8.05 4.87
N ILE A 385 -9.97 -7.99 6.19
CA ILE A 385 -10.33 -6.79 6.94
C ILE A 385 -9.18 -6.45 7.89
N ASN A 386 -8.47 -5.36 7.61
CA ASN A 386 -7.36 -4.90 8.45
C ASN A 386 -7.81 -3.91 9.53
N GLY A 387 -8.94 -3.22 9.34
CA GLY A 387 -9.46 -2.18 10.22
C GLY A 387 -10.87 -1.74 9.82
N GLY A 388 -11.40 -0.70 10.48
CA GLY A 388 -12.72 -0.12 10.21
C GLY A 388 -13.78 -0.48 11.25
N ASN A 389 -14.94 0.17 11.17
CA ASN A 389 -16.10 -0.12 11.99
C ASN A 389 -17.20 -0.77 11.15
N PHE A 390 -17.68 -1.92 11.60
CA PHE A 390 -18.69 -2.71 10.90
C PHE A 390 -19.91 -2.82 11.79
N GLU A 391 -21.03 -2.28 11.34
CA GLU A 391 -22.25 -2.24 12.15
C GLU A 391 -23.45 -2.79 11.39
N ASN A 392 -24.06 -3.81 11.98
CA ASN A 392 -25.44 -4.17 11.69
C ASN A 392 -26.33 -3.35 12.64
N LYS A 393 -27.23 -2.49 12.15
CA LYS A 393 -28.11 -1.66 12.99
C LYS A 393 -29.37 -2.38 13.46
N GLY A 394 -29.72 -3.49 12.81
CA GLY A 394 -30.84 -4.36 13.16
C GLY A 394 -31.98 -4.29 12.14
N TYR A 395 -32.40 -5.44 11.63
CA TYR A 395 -33.49 -5.57 10.65
C TYR A 395 -34.68 -6.32 11.25
N ASN A 396 -35.82 -5.64 11.39
CA ASN A 396 -37.04 -6.27 11.92
C ASN A 396 -37.69 -7.19 10.88
N GLY A 397 -37.39 -8.49 10.93
CA GLY A 397 -38.14 -9.51 10.18
C GLY A 397 -37.40 -10.81 9.87
N ASN A 398 -36.06 -10.81 9.83
CA ASN A 398 -35.24 -11.96 9.46
C ASN A 398 -34.00 -12.10 10.36
N THR A 399 -33.33 -13.25 10.31
CA THR A 399 -31.97 -13.43 10.81
C THR A 399 -31.01 -12.52 10.05
N SER A 400 -30.14 -11.80 10.75
CA SER A 400 -29.22 -10.84 10.16
C SER A 400 -27.85 -10.93 10.84
N HIS A 401 -26.76 -10.72 10.09
CA HIS A 401 -25.40 -10.86 10.63
C HIS A 401 -24.57 -9.60 10.33
N THR A 402 -23.59 -9.27 11.18
CA THR A 402 -22.67 -8.16 10.85
C THR A 402 -21.73 -8.59 9.71
N ILE A 403 -21.13 -9.77 9.83
CA ILE A 403 -20.33 -10.42 8.79
C ILE A 403 -20.90 -11.81 8.50
N TYR A 404 -21.07 -12.14 7.22
CA TYR A 404 -21.64 -13.41 6.79
C TYR A 404 -20.81 -14.06 5.69
N LEU A 405 -20.48 -15.34 5.84
CA LEU A 405 -19.90 -16.19 4.80
C LEU A 405 -20.88 -17.31 4.48
N GLY A 406 -21.47 -17.28 3.27
CA GLY A 406 -22.38 -18.31 2.79
C GLY A 406 -21.76 -19.15 1.68
N GLY A 407 -21.82 -20.48 1.80
CA GLY A 407 -21.23 -21.39 0.83
C GLY A 407 -19.77 -21.72 1.13
N TYR A 408 -18.84 -21.34 0.28
CA TYR A 408 -17.40 -21.52 0.49
C TYR A 408 -16.66 -20.22 0.22
N GLY A 409 -15.44 -20.06 0.75
CA GLY A 409 -14.63 -18.84 0.67
C GLY A 409 -13.82 -18.60 1.94
N THR A 410 -13.09 -17.49 1.98
CA THR A 410 -12.23 -17.15 3.12
C THR A 410 -12.49 -15.74 3.60
N ILE A 411 -12.60 -15.54 4.92
CA ILE A 411 -12.59 -14.23 5.56
C ILE A 411 -11.43 -14.19 6.56
N ASN A 412 -10.53 -13.22 6.42
CA ASN A 412 -9.46 -12.91 7.38
C ASN A 412 -9.76 -11.58 8.06
N ILE A 413 -9.96 -11.60 9.38
CA ILE A 413 -10.16 -10.40 10.20
C ILE A 413 -8.90 -10.18 11.03
N ASN A 414 -8.11 -9.18 10.66
CA ASN A 414 -6.87 -8.80 11.36
C ASN A 414 -7.10 -7.65 12.36
N GLY A 415 -8.15 -6.85 12.15
CA GLY A 415 -8.49 -5.70 12.99
C GLY A 415 -9.91 -5.19 12.74
N GLY A 416 -10.24 -4.05 13.34
CA GLY A 416 -11.55 -3.40 13.22
C GLY A 416 -12.49 -3.63 14.40
N THR A 417 -13.62 -2.93 14.40
CA THR A 417 -14.67 -3.02 15.41
C THR A 417 -15.96 -3.55 14.79
N PHE A 418 -16.53 -4.61 15.35
CA PHE A 418 -17.72 -5.27 14.82
C PHE A 418 -18.85 -5.17 15.83
N LYS A 419 -19.96 -4.55 15.42
CA LYS A 419 -21.13 -4.32 16.26
C LYS A 419 -22.37 -4.94 15.64
N SER A 420 -23.19 -5.51 16.51
CA SER A 420 -24.46 -6.11 16.15
C SER A 420 -25.59 -5.39 16.90
N GLY A 421 -26.52 -4.82 16.15
CA GLY A 421 -27.74 -4.17 16.64
C GLY A 421 -28.75 -5.19 17.15
N TYR A 422 -30.02 -4.82 17.30
CA TYR A 422 -31.08 -5.72 17.77
C TYR A 422 -31.99 -6.16 16.61
N SER A 423 -32.29 -7.46 16.51
CA SER A 423 -33.34 -7.97 15.62
C SER A 423 -34.13 -9.08 16.29
N ASN A 424 -35.43 -9.14 15.98
CA ASN A 424 -36.34 -10.19 16.47
C ASN A 424 -36.03 -11.58 15.88
N GLY A 425 -35.29 -11.65 14.76
CA GLY A 425 -34.98 -12.90 14.06
C GLY A 425 -33.72 -13.62 14.55
N GLY A 426 -32.91 -12.99 15.39
CA GLY A 426 -31.60 -13.48 15.84
C GLY A 426 -30.45 -12.81 15.09
N ILE A 427 -29.35 -12.54 15.81
CA ILE A 427 -28.16 -11.88 15.28
C ILE A 427 -26.91 -12.58 15.78
N ASP A 428 -26.02 -12.87 14.83
CA ASP A 428 -24.63 -13.23 15.10
C ASP A 428 -23.72 -12.12 14.58
N THR A 429 -22.64 -11.81 15.29
CA THR A 429 -21.67 -10.83 14.81
C THR A 429 -20.93 -11.39 13.60
N ILE A 430 -20.53 -12.66 13.68
CA ILE A 430 -19.89 -13.40 12.59
C ILE A 430 -20.67 -14.70 12.36
N CYS A 431 -21.05 -14.98 11.12
CA CYS A 431 -21.71 -16.22 10.75
C CYS A 431 -21.00 -16.89 9.58
N GLY A 432 -20.65 -18.17 9.77
CA GLY A 432 -20.28 -19.07 8.68
C GLY A 432 -21.40 -20.07 8.44
N TYR A 433 -21.93 -20.08 7.22
CA TYR A 433 -22.90 -21.06 6.76
C TYR A 433 -22.36 -21.79 5.53
N GLY A 434 -21.54 -22.80 5.80
CA GLY A 434 -20.82 -23.57 4.81
C GLY A 434 -21.72 -24.49 3.98
N TRP A 435 -21.63 -24.41 2.65
CA TRP A 435 -22.17 -25.43 1.76
C TRP A 435 -21.35 -25.50 0.46
N SER A 436 -21.06 -26.71 -0.02
CA SER A 436 -20.52 -26.92 -1.38
C SER A 436 -20.83 -28.33 -1.88
N ASN A 437 -20.84 -28.51 -3.19
CA ASN A 437 -20.87 -29.82 -3.84
C ASN A 437 -19.47 -30.48 -3.88
N ASP A 438 -18.40 -29.74 -3.57
CA ASP A 438 -17.02 -30.23 -3.51
C ASP A 438 -16.54 -30.29 -2.06
N ALA A 439 -16.24 -31.49 -1.56
CA ALA A 439 -15.78 -31.72 -0.19
C ALA A 439 -14.49 -30.99 0.22
N ASN A 440 -13.72 -30.49 -0.76
CA ASN A 440 -12.51 -29.71 -0.49
C ASN A 440 -12.78 -28.20 -0.33
N GLN A 441 -14.00 -27.74 -0.67
CA GLN A 441 -14.40 -26.35 -0.53
C GLN A 441 -15.10 -26.12 0.80
N LYS A 442 -14.63 -25.13 1.56
CA LYS A 442 -15.15 -24.78 2.88
C LYS A 442 -15.34 -23.28 3.04
N ALA A 443 -16.21 -22.92 3.98
CA ALA A 443 -16.25 -21.59 4.55
C ALA A 443 -15.17 -21.47 5.63
N ILE A 444 -14.14 -20.65 5.41
CA ILE A 444 -13.03 -20.46 6.36
C ILE A 444 -13.07 -19.03 6.90
N ILE A 445 -13.14 -18.88 8.22
CA ILE A 445 -13.11 -17.57 8.89
C ILE A 445 -11.96 -17.56 9.89
N ASN A 446 -10.98 -16.69 9.67
CA ASN A 446 -9.84 -16.50 10.55
C ASN A 446 -9.98 -15.18 11.31
N LEU A 447 -10.15 -15.26 12.62
CA LEU A 447 -10.21 -14.12 13.53
C LEU A 447 -8.82 -13.92 14.15
N ASN A 448 -7.98 -13.12 13.50
CA ASN A 448 -6.61 -12.84 13.94
C ASN A 448 -6.54 -11.61 14.86
N GLY A 449 -7.55 -10.75 14.83
CA GLY A 449 -7.67 -9.57 15.68
C GLY A 449 -9.07 -8.96 15.61
N GLY A 450 -9.19 -7.71 16.06
CA GLY A 450 -10.45 -6.96 16.09
C GLY A 450 -11.16 -6.95 17.45
N THR A 451 -12.18 -6.10 17.57
CA THR A 451 -13.01 -5.95 18.77
C THR A 451 -14.47 -6.22 18.43
N PHE A 452 -15.12 -7.10 19.18
CA PHE A 452 -16.44 -7.58 18.81
C PHE A 452 -17.48 -7.37 19.90
N TYR A 453 -18.61 -6.77 19.52
CA TYR A 453 -19.71 -6.38 20.38
C TYR A 453 -20.99 -7.11 19.96
N PRO A 454 -21.45 -8.14 20.71
CA PRO A 454 -22.72 -8.78 20.44
C PRO A 454 -23.91 -7.85 20.69
N SER A 455 -25.03 -8.20 20.10
CA SER A 455 -26.33 -7.58 20.40
C SER A 455 -26.67 -7.74 21.89
N GLY A 456 -27.19 -6.66 22.48
CA GLY A 456 -27.68 -6.72 23.85
C GLY A 456 -28.96 -7.54 23.92
N LEU A 457 -29.07 -8.40 24.95
CA LEU A 457 -30.31 -9.00 25.46
C LEU A 457 -30.68 -10.39 24.91
N ASN A 458 -29.87 -11.41 25.20
CA ASN A 458 -30.25 -12.68 25.85
C ASN A 458 -29.16 -13.73 25.64
N SER A 459 -28.97 -14.61 26.64
CA SER A 459 -27.96 -15.67 26.71
C SER A 459 -28.12 -16.82 25.70
N SER A 460 -28.85 -16.61 24.59
CA SER A 460 -29.25 -17.64 23.64
C SER A 460 -28.94 -17.29 22.17
N TYR A 461 -28.34 -16.13 21.90
CA TYR A 461 -27.92 -15.73 20.54
C TYR A 461 -26.41 -15.96 20.38
N TYR A 462 -26.00 -16.57 19.26
CA TYR A 462 -24.65 -17.04 19.05
C TYR A 462 -23.76 -15.86 18.64
N PHE A 463 -22.72 -15.58 19.44
CA PHE A 463 -21.77 -14.52 19.10
C PHE A 463 -21.06 -14.82 17.76
N ILE A 464 -20.71 -16.10 17.56
CA ILE A 464 -20.31 -16.66 16.28
C ILE A 464 -21.16 -17.90 16.03
N SER A 465 -21.78 -17.98 14.86
CA SER A 465 -22.50 -19.17 14.44
C SER A 465 -21.73 -19.96 13.39
N ASN A 466 -21.71 -21.28 13.59
CA ASN A 466 -21.25 -22.28 12.63
C ASN A 466 -22.48 -23.13 12.28
N TYR A 467 -23.17 -22.73 11.21
CA TYR A 467 -24.24 -23.55 10.67
C TYR A 467 -23.57 -24.61 9.76
N ASP A 468 -23.57 -25.86 10.24
CA ASP A 468 -22.97 -27.04 9.60
C ASP A 468 -21.43 -27.22 9.78
N GLY A 469 -21.06 -27.78 10.94
CA GLY A 469 -19.67 -27.91 11.42
C GLY A 469 -18.71 -28.74 10.56
N SER A 470 -19.18 -29.46 9.52
CA SER A 470 -18.27 -30.12 8.56
C SER A 470 -17.79 -29.22 7.41
N TRP A 471 -18.55 -28.16 7.09
CA TRP A 471 -18.32 -27.30 5.93
C TRP A 471 -17.81 -25.90 6.29
N THR A 472 -17.82 -25.57 7.58
CA THR A 472 -17.35 -24.30 8.11
C THR A 472 -16.24 -24.49 9.12
N GLU A 473 -15.15 -23.75 8.95
CA GLU A 473 -14.01 -23.69 9.87
C GLU A 473 -13.83 -22.26 10.35
N ILE A 474 -13.95 -22.05 11.66
CA ILE A 474 -13.68 -20.76 12.29
C ILE A 474 -12.48 -20.90 13.21
N ASN A 475 -11.41 -20.19 12.88
CA ASN A 475 -10.15 -20.17 13.60
C ASN A 475 -10.03 -18.88 14.39
N ILE A 476 -9.81 -18.98 15.70
CA ILE A 476 -9.68 -17.84 16.61
C ILE A 476 -8.21 -17.74 17.03
N ASN A 477 -7.51 -16.76 16.48
CA ASN A 477 -6.09 -16.52 16.71
C ASN A 477 -5.82 -15.23 17.51
N GLY A 478 -6.79 -14.31 17.60
CA GLY A 478 -6.65 -13.08 18.37
C GLY A 478 -7.96 -12.29 18.45
N GLY A 479 -7.91 -11.14 19.13
CA GLY A 479 -9.05 -10.21 19.23
C GLY A 479 -9.62 -10.08 20.65
N THR A 480 -10.55 -9.13 20.80
CA THR A 480 -11.24 -8.83 22.06
C THR A 480 -12.75 -9.00 21.91
N TYR A 481 -13.35 -9.74 22.83
CA TYR A 481 -14.71 -10.27 22.75
C TYR A 481 -15.52 -9.77 23.95
N HIS A 482 -16.54 -8.96 23.70
CA HIS A 482 -17.38 -8.43 24.77
C HIS A 482 -18.47 -9.44 25.16
N LYS A 483 -18.64 -9.66 26.47
CA LYS A 483 -19.69 -10.48 27.11
C LYS A 483 -19.67 -11.98 26.77
N TYR A 484 -18.73 -12.46 25.96
CA TYR A 484 -18.68 -13.86 25.53
C TYR A 484 -17.25 -14.41 25.54
N ASN A 485 -17.07 -15.59 26.13
CA ASN A 485 -15.79 -16.30 26.13
C ASN A 485 -15.63 -17.10 24.81
N PRO A 486 -14.68 -16.75 23.93
CA PRO A 486 -14.53 -17.40 22.63
C PRO A 486 -14.14 -18.89 22.72
N ALA A 487 -13.60 -19.38 23.83
CA ALA A 487 -13.32 -20.82 24.01
C ALA A 487 -14.59 -21.67 24.11
N ASN A 488 -15.74 -21.06 24.44
CA ASN A 488 -17.01 -21.76 24.62
C ASN A 488 -17.87 -21.78 23.34
N ILE A 489 -17.33 -21.41 22.18
CA ILE A 489 -18.07 -21.40 20.92
C ILE A 489 -17.94 -22.75 20.23
N GLY A 490 -19.05 -23.50 20.15
CA GLY A 490 -19.08 -24.78 19.44
C GLY A 490 -18.70 -24.62 17.96
N GLY A 491 -17.86 -25.53 17.45
CA GLY A 491 -17.41 -25.51 16.04
C GLY A 491 -16.29 -24.50 15.73
N THR A 492 -15.71 -23.86 16.75
CA THR A 492 -14.52 -23.01 16.60
C THR A 492 -13.25 -23.73 17.05
N LYS A 493 -12.11 -23.28 16.51
CA LYS A 493 -10.78 -23.77 16.90
C LYS A 493 -9.95 -22.59 17.39
N LEU A 494 -9.46 -22.69 18.62
CA LEU A 494 -8.46 -21.78 19.11
C LEU A 494 -7.12 -22.10 18.41
N GLY A 495 -6.40 -21.06 17.98
CA GLY A 495 -5.08 -21.21 17.35
C GLY A 495 -4.08 -21.92 18.25
N ALA A 496 -3.05 -22.52 17.65
CA ALA A 496 -1.97 -23.15 18.40
C ALA A 496 -1.32 -22.17 19.39
N ASP A 497 -1.05 -22.64 20.61
CA ASP A 497 -0.46 -21.88 21.72
C ASP A 497 -1.25 -20.63 22.17
N ARG A 498 -2.44 -20.39 21.60
CA ARG A 498 -3.31 -19.29 22.01
C ARG A 498 -4.07 -19.64 23.29
N VAL A 499 -4.35 -18.61 24.08
CA VAL A 499 -5.13 -18.70 25.32
C VAL A 499 -6.22 -17.65 25.33
N VAL A 500 -7.31 -17.93 26.03
CA VAL A 500 -8.35 -16.95 26.33
C VAL A 500 -8.12 -16.38 27.71
N THR A 501 -8.01 -15.06 27.80
CA THR A 501 -7.86 -14.32 29.06
C THR A 501 -9.17 -13.60 29.38
N ASP A 502 -9.70 -13.80 30.58
CA ASP A 502 -10.80 -12.97 31.12
C ASP A 502 -10.20 -11.69 31.71
N ASN A 503 -10.60 -10.54 31.18
CA ASN A 503 -10.05 -9.24 31.58
C ASN A 503 -10.70 -8.68 32.85
N GLY A 504 -11.73 -9.34 33.40
CA GLY A 504 -12.41 -8.93 34.63
C GLY A 504 -13.35 -7.73 34.49
N ASP A 505 -13.52 -7.21 33.27
CA ASP A 505 -14.42 -6.10 32.93
C ASP A 505 -15.60 -6.54 32.03
N GLY A 506 -15.79 -7.85 31.89
CA GLY A 506 -16.77 -8.45 30.98
C GLY A 506 -16.28 -8.58 29.55
N THR A 507 -14.97 -8.42 29.30
CA THR A 507 -14.32 -8.74 28.02
C THR A 507 -13.37 -9.93 28.14
N TYR A 508 -13.20 -10.63 27.03
CA TYR A 508 -12.26 -11.74 26.88
C TYR A 508 -11.29 -11.42 25.75
N SER A 509 -10.01 -11.66 25.94
CA SER A 509 -9.00 -11.48 24.89
C SER A 509 -8.40 -12.81 24.49
N VAL A 510 -8.17 -12.99 23.19
CA VAL A 510 -7.39 -14.11 22.67
C VAL A 510 -6.01 -13.61 22.30
N GLY A 511 -4.99 -14.28 22.80
CA GLY A 511 -3.59 -13.93 22.57
C GLY A 511 -2.68 -15.09 22.97
N PHE A 512 -1.40 -14.81 23.14
CA PHE A 512 -0.49 -15.77 23.76
C PHE A 512 -0.54 -15.67 25.29
N THR A 513 0.13 -16.61 25.97
CA THR A 513 0.23 -16.54 27.42
C THR A 513 1.05 -15.33 27.82
N LYS A 514 0.49 -14.47 28.66
CA LYS A 514 1.16 -13.27 29.16
C LYS A 514 1.86 -13.54 30.48
N ALA A 515 3.12 -13.11 30.61
CA ALA A 515 3.88 -13.16 31.84
C ALA A 515 4.32 -11.76 32.28
N ASP A 516 3.65 -11.21 33.29
CA ASP A 516 3.85 -9.83 33.74
C ASP A 516 4.97 -9.64 34.79
N SER A 517 5.70 -10.72 35.10
CA SER A 517 6.81 -10.74 36.05
C SER A 517 7.76 -11.91 35.79
N ASN A 518 8.98 -11.86 36.34
CA ASN A 518 9.92 -12.99 36.29
C ASN A 518 9.33 -14.29 36.89
N ALA A 519 8.54 -14.18 37.97
CA ALA A 519 7.90 -15.33 38.59
C ALA A 519 6.86 -15.98 37.65
N SER A 520 6.03 -15.18 36.99
CA SER A 520 5.06 -15.70 36.00
C SER A 520 5.75 -16.21 34.73
N LEU A 521 6.87 -15.64 34.32
CA LEU A 521 7.66 -16.12 33.19
C LEU A 521 8.23 -17.51 33.49
N GLU A 522 8.85 -17.68 34.66
CA GLU A 522 9.37 -18.98 35.11
C GLU A 522 8.25 -20.02 35.23
N GLN A 523 7.09 -19.63 35.75
CA GLN A 523 5.94 -20.51 35.86
C GLN A 523 5.41 -20.95 34.49
N ALA A 524 5.22 -20.02 33.55
CA ALA A 524 4.76 -20.34 32.20
C ALA A 524 5.69 -21.34 31.49
N ILE A 525 7.01 -21.15 31.62
CA ILE A 525 8.02 -22.06 31.06
C ILE A 525 7.94 -23.45 31.71
N LYS A 526 7.74 -23.53 33.04
CA LYS A 526 7.56 -24.80 33.75
C LYS A 526 6.28 -25.53 33.33
N ASP A 527 5.22 -24.78 33.03
CA ASP A 527 3.95 -25.30 32.53
C ASP A 527 4.03 -25.75 31.07
N GLY A 528 5.19 -25.57 30.41
CA GLY A 528 5.44 -26.02 29.04
C GLY A 528 4.91 -25.07 27.98
N VAL A 529 4.57 -23.83 28.34
CA VAL A 529 4.16 -22.78 27.41
C VAL A 529 5.34 -22.46 26.47
N LYS A 530 5.06 -22.44 25.17
CA LYS A 530 6.08 -22.21 24.14
C LYS A 530 6.15 -20.78 23.66
N VAL A 531 5.01 -20.10 23.55
CA VAL A 531 4.92 -18.70 23.12
C VAL A 531 4.46 -17.85 24.29
N ILE A 532 5.31 -16.89 24.69
CA ILE A 532 5.10 -16.07 25.88
C ILE A 532 5.21 -14.61 25.50
N GLU A 533 4.17 -13.85 25.82
CA GLU A 533 4.14 -12.40 25.70
C GLU A 533 4.59 -11.74 27.01
N LEU A 534 5.50 -10.77 26.88
CA LEU A 534 6.02 -9.98 27.97
C LEU A 534 5.61 -8.52 27.79
N PRO A 535 5.03 -7.85 28.81
CA PRO A 535 4.76 -6.42 28.75
C PRO A 535 6.06 -5.60 28.83
N ALA A 536 5.93 -4.28 28.85
CA ALA A 536 7.05 -3.40 29.16
C ALA A 536 7.52 -3.67 30.61
N GLY A 537 8.83 -3.81 30.79
CA GLY A 537 9.42 -4.16 32.08
C GLY A 537 10.79 -4.81 31.91
N ASP A 538 11.48 -5.03 33.04
CA ASP A 538 12.78 -5.69 33.08
C ASP A 538 12.60 -7.18 33.45
N PHE A 539 13.08 -8.04 32.57
CA PHE A 539 12.97 -9.49 32.68
C PHE A 539 14.34 -10.16 32.65
N VAL A 540 14.41 -11.30 33.32
CA VAL A 540 15.55 -12.20 33.29
C VAL A 540 15.03 -13.56 32.84
N ILE A 541 15.70 -14.17 31.88
CA ILE A 541 15.34 -15.52 31.44
C ILE A 541 15.71 -16.52 32.56
N PRO A 542 14.75 -17.29 33.09
CA PRO A 542 15.01 -18.18 34.20
C PRO A 542 15.74 -19.45 33.73
N ALA A 543 16.51 -20.07 34.63
CA ALA A 543 17.22 -21.33 34.34
C ALA A 543 16.30 -22.49 33.88
N ALA A 544 15.01 -22.41 34.18
CA ALA A 544 13.99 -23.35 33.70
C ALA A 544 13.84 -23.35 32.17
N ALA A 545 14.34 -22.33 31.47
CA ALA A 545 14.29 -22.21 30.02
C ALA A 545 15.34 -23.06 29.29
N ALA A 546 16.33 -23.62 29.99
CA ALA A 546 17.38 -24.42 29.38
C ALA A 546 16.82 -25.68 28.69
N GLY A 547 17.29 -25.94 27.47
CA GLY A 547 16.84 -27.06 26.63
C GLY A 547 15.42 -26.92 26.07
N LYS A 548 14.84 -25.71 26.06
CA LYS A 548 13.47 -25.47 25.58
C LYS A 548 13.47 -24.83 24.19
N ASN A 549 12.37 -25.01 23.48
CA ASN A 549 12.09 -24.26 22.25
C ASN A 549 11.00 -23.22 22.58
N LEU A 550 11.36 -21.94 22.52
CA LEU A 550 10.51 -20.85 23.00
C LEU A 550 10.40 -19.73 21.96
N THR A 551 9.28 -19.03 21.97
CA THR A 551 9.09 -17.73 21.33
C THR A 551 8.74 -16.72 22.40
N ILE A 552 9.58 -15.71 22.57
CA ILE A 552 9.41 -14.64 23.55
C ILE A 552 9.10 -13.34 22.80
N ILE A 553 7.90 -12.82 23.02
CA ILE A 553 7.36 -11.65 22.31
C ILE A 553 7.29 -10.49 23.29
N GLY A 554 7.96 -9.39 22.95
CA GLY A 554 7.87 -8.13 23.67
C GLY A 554 7.06 -7.08 22.93
N ASN A 555 7.09 -5.87 23.45
CA ASN A 555 6.40 -4.71 22.86
C ASN A 555 7.36 -3.56 22.46
N GLY A 556 8.65 -3.85 22.32
CA GLY A 556 9.72 -2.87 22.06
C GLY A 556 10.22 -2.12 23.30
N ALA A 557 9.47 -2.16 24.42
CA ALA A 557 9.90 -1.63 25.72
C ALA A 557 10.21 -2.75 26.74
N THR A 558 9.95 -4.00 26.39
CA THR A 558 10.35 -5.18 27.15
C THR A 558 11.87 -5.35 27.12
N LYS A 559 12.50 -5.35 28.28
CA LYS A 559 13.95 -5.52 28.44
C LYS A 559 14.26 -6.91 28.96
N VAL A 560 15.16 -7.61 28.29
CA VAL A 560 15.70 -8.89 28.76
C VAL A 560 17.18 -8.70 29.05
N THR A 561 17.56 -8.88 30.32
CA THR A 561 18.95 -8.74 30.75
C THR A 561 19.66 -10.07 30.65
N VAL A 562 20.75 -10.10 29.89
CA VAL A 562 21.69 -11.22 29.89
C VAL A 562 22.47 -11.17 31.19
N GLN A 563 22.45 -12.25 31.96
CA GLN A 563 23.14 -12.30 33.24
C GLN A 563 24.53 -12.90 33.10
N ASN A 564 25.50 -12.33 33.81
CA ASN A 564 26.75 -13.02 34.12
C ASN A 564 26.59 -13.74 35.47
N PRO A 565 26.36 -15.07 35.50
CA PRO A 565 26.19 -15.80 36.76
C PRO A 565 27.50 -15.98 37.54
N GLY A 566 28.61 -15.32 37.15
CA GLY A 566 29.93 -15.53 37.75
C GLY A 566 30.60 -16.82 37.30
N SER A 567 30.23 -17.33 36.12
CA SER A 567 30.84 -18.51 35.51
C SER A 567 32.25 -18.20 34.99
N TYR A 568 33.10 -19.23 34.86
CA TYR A 568 34.47 -19.09 34.31
C TYR A 568 34.50 -18.43 32.93
N GLU A 569 33.43 -18.60 32.14
CA GLU A 569 33.32 -18.12 30.75
C GLU A 569 32.56 -16.79 30.61
N GLY A 570 31.88 -16.32 31.68
CA GLY A 570 31.15 -15.04 31.67
C GLY A 570 29.85 -15.00 30.87
N CYS A 571 29.37 -16.13 30.36
CA CYS A 571 28.12 -16.26 29.58
C CYS A 571 26.93 -16.74 30.43
N ASP A 572 25.72 -16.54 29.90
CA ASP A 572 24.45 -16.90 30.53
C ASP A 572 23.99 -18.30 30.10
N TYR A 573 23.78 -19.22 31.05
CA TYR A 573 23.36 -20.59 30.78
C TYR A 573 21.85 -20.81 30.85
N SER A 574 21.04 -19.78 31.12
CA SER A 574 19.58 -19.89 31.25
C SER A 574 18.91 -20.45 29.99
N LEU A 575 19.53 -20.27 28.81
CA LEU A 575 19.06 -20.75 27.52
C LEU A 575 19.94 -21.84 26.89
N ARG A 576 20.78 -22.51 27.69
CA ARG A 576 21.69 -23.53 27.17
C ARG A 576 20.96 -24.62 26.37
N ASN A 577 21.48 -24.96 25.18
CA ASN A 577 20.94 -25.99 24.27
C ASN A 577 19.49 -25.72 23.82
N SER A 578 19.10 -24.45 23.72
CA SER A 578 17.74 -24.05 23.37
C SER A 578 17.65 -23.54 21.94
N LYS A 579 16.44 -23.54 21.37
CA LYS A 579 16.12 -22.79 20.14
C LYS A 579 15.08 -21.72 20.46
N VAL A 580 15.45 -20.44 20.36
CA VAL A 580 14.58 -19.35 20.79
C VAL A 580 14.33 -18.33 19.68
N THR A 581 13.08 -17.90 19.54
CA THR A 581 12.74 -16.71 18.76
C THR A 581 12.42 -15.55 19.69
N PHE A 582 13.09 -14.42 19.52
CA PHE A 582 12.79 -13.17 20.20
C PHE A 582 12.15 -12.18 19.22
N GLU A 583 11.05 -11.55 19.62
CA GLU A 583 10.35 -10.56 18.80
C GLU A 583 10.14 -9.26 19.59
N ASN A 584 10.58 -8.12 19.05
CA ASN A 584 10.37 -6.80 19.67
C ASN A 584 10.88 -6.70 21.11
N ILE A 585 12.08 -7.22 21.37
CA ILE A 585 12.73 -7.22 22.69
C ILE A 585 13.94 -6.29 22.68
N VAL A 586 14.18 -5.60 23.79
CA VAL A 586 15.45 -4.93 24.08
C VAL A 586 16.33 -5.88 24.90
N ILE A 587 17.43 -6.35 24.33
CA ILE A 587 18.42 -7.18 25.03
C ILE A 587 19.48 -6.24 25.60
N THR A 588 19.66 -6.27 26.91
CA THR A 588 20.68 -5.47 27.59
C THR A 588 21.79 -6.37 28.09
N THR A 589 23.03 -6.01 27.77
CA THR A 589 24.22 -6.61 28.36
C THR A 589 25.01 -5.57 29.14
N ASP A 590 25.97 -6.04 29.92
CA ASP A 590 26.87 -5.24 30.75
C ASP A 590 28.18 -4.89 30.01
N SER A 591 28.19 -5.00 28.67
CA SER A 591 29.28 -4.61 27.76
C SER A 591 30.63 -5.32 27.96
N HIS A 592 30.66 -6.47 28.65
CA HIS A 592 31.84 -7.33 28.68
C HIS A 592 31.92 -8.24 27.44
N THR A 593 33.13 -8.70 27.13
CA THR A 593 33.48 -9.46 25.91
C THR A 593 32.73 -10.78 25.69
N TYR A 594 32.10 -11.35 26.72
CA TYR A 594 31.46 -12.67 26.69
C TYR A 594 29.98 -12.65 27.06
N ALA A 595 29.37 -11.47 27.04
CA ALA A 595 27.97 -11.33 27.39
C ALA A 595 27.05 -11.89 26.28
N GLY A 596 26.53 -13.09 26.50
CA GLY A 596 25.56 -13.75 25.62
C GLY A 596 25.07 -15.08 26.21
N TYR A 597 24.12 -15.72 25.55
CA TYR A 597 23.59 -17.01 25.99
C TYR A 597 24.41 -18.18 25.44
N ALA A 598 24.86 -19.06 26.32
CA ALA A 598 25.64 -20.25 25.98
C ALA A 598 24.81 -21.25 25.15
N ASP A 599 25.44 -21.89 24.15
CA ASP A 599 24.85 -22.97 23.33
C ASP A 599 23.42 -22.66 22.80
N LEU A 600 23.13 -21.38 22.50
CA LEU A 600 21.82 -20.92 22.02
C LEU A 600 21.80 -20.81 20.50
N SER A 601 20.83 -21.47 19.86
CA SER A 601 20.43 -21.12 18.50
C SER A 601 19.23 -20.19 18.53
N ALA A 602 19.29 -19.04 17.86
CA ALA A 602 18.23 -18.04 17.98
C ALA A 602 17.87 -17.29 16.71
N THR A 603 16.62 -16.82 16.68
CA THR A 603 16.15 -15.85 15.69
C THR A 603 15.67 -14.60 16.41
N TYR A 604 16.19 -13.44 16.02
CA TYR A 604 15.84 -12.15 16.60
C TYR A 604 15.15 -11.32 15.53
N ASN A 605 13.91 -10.90 15.79
CA ASN A 605 13.11 -10.08 14.88
C ASN A 605 12.83 -8.74 15.55
N ASN A 606 13.20 -7.63 14.90
CA ASN A 606 12.96 -6.27 15.40
C ASN A 606 13.46 -6.05 16.83
N CYS A 607 14.62 -6.61 17.18
CA CYS A 607 15.18 -6.51 18.52
C CYS A 607 16.25 -5.42 18.60
N THR A 608 16.40 -4.82 19.78
CA THR A 608 17.46 -3.84 20.05
C THR A 608 18.46 -4.42 21.05
N PHE A 609 19.74 -4.38 20.74
CA PHE A 609 20.83 -4.80 21.63
C PHE A 609 21.53 -3.55 22.18
N ASN A 610 21.55 -3.42 23.50
CA ASN A 610 22.28 -2.36 24.19
C ASN A 610 23.43 -2.98 24.97
N GLY A 611 24.65 -2.74 24.50
CA GLY A 611 25.86 -3.41 24.96
C GLY A 611 26.37 -4.47 23.99
N THR A 612 27.56 -4.99 24.26
CA THR A 612 28.20 -6.06 23.46
C THR A 612 27.45 -7.37 23.60
N TYR A 613 27.25 -8.07 22.48
CA TYR A 613 26.60 -9.39 22.46
C TYR A 613 27.50 -10.44 21.82
N SER A 614 27.68 -11.58 22.51
CA SER A 614 28.53 -12.69 22.06
C SER A 614 27.71 -13.93 21.73
N LEU A 615 27.95 -14.50 20.55
CA LEU A 615 27.22 -15.66 20.05
C LEU A 615 27.90 -16.97 20.44
N TYR A 616 27.09 -17.95 20.82
CA TYR A 616 27.52 -19.31 21.15
C TYR A 616 26.75 -20.39 20.36
N GLY A 617 26.04 -20.00 19.31
CA GLY A 617 25.29 -20.89 18.44
C GLY A 617 24.65 -20.15 17.27
N ASP A 618 24.12 -20.91 16.31
CA ASP A 618 23.59 -20.38 15.05
C ASP A 618 22.50 -19.32 15.26
N SER A 619 22.65 -18.17 14.62
CA SER A 619 21.80 -17.01 14.90
C SER A 619 21.37 -16.26 13.64
N VAL A 620 20.09 -15.88 13.60
CA VAL A 620 19.52 -15.06 12.52
C VAL A 620 18.96 -13.78 13.13
N PHE A 621 19.34 -12.63 12.57
CA PHE A 621 18.86 -11.32 13.01
C PHE A 621 18.16 -10.64 11.84
N ASN A 622 16.91 -10.24 12.05
CA ASN A 622 16.10 -9.53 11.07
C ASN A 622 15.70 -8.18 11.65
N ASN A 623 16.03 -7.10 10.95
CA ASN A 623 15.67 -5.73 11.32
C ASN A 623 16.09 -5.37 12.75
N CYS A 624 17.23 -5.87 13.22
CA CYS A 624 17.72 -5.61 14.56
C CYS A 624 18.61 -4.37 14.62
N GLU A 625 18.63 -3.70 15.76
CA GLU A 625 19.49 -2.56 16.03
C GLU A 625 20.51 -2.92 17.13
N PHE A 626 21.78 -2.61 16.92
CA PHE A 626 22.83 -2.82 17.90
C PHE A 626 23.47 -1.49 18.31
N ASN A 627 23.59 -1.26 19.61
CA ASN A 627 24.08 -0.02 20.19
C ASN A 627 25.17 -0.30 21.22
N VAL A 628 26.38 0.21 20.96
CA VAL A 628 27.49 0.22 21.91
C VAL A 628 28.18 1.58 21.90
N THR A 629 28.88 1.88 22.98
CA THR A 629 29.82 3.00 23.12
C THR A 629 31.10 2.50 23.77
N GLY A 630 32.25 3.07 23.39
CA GLY A 630 33.56 2.69 23.89
C GLY A 630 34.26 1.59 23.10
N ASP A 631 35.35 1.06 23.64
CA ASP A 631 36.29 0.16 22.95
C ASP A 631 35.80 -1.30 22.84
N VAL A 632 34.54 -1.52 22.47
CA VAL A 632 33.91 -2.85 22.40
C VAL A 632 33.13 -3.04 21.10
N TYR A 633 32.96 -4.29 20.66
CA TYR A 633 32.13 -4.58 19.48
C TYR A 633 30.66 -4.67 19.83
N ASN A 634 29.78 -4.35 18.88
CA ASN A 634 28.36 -4.71 19.00
C ASN A 634 28.18 -6.24 19.08
N LEU A 635 28.83 -6.98 18.18
CA LEU A 635 28.58 -8.41 17.99
C LEU A 635 29.88 -9.22 17.84
N TRP A 636 30.00 -10.32 18.58
CA TRP A 636 31.07 -11.31 18.46
C TRP A 636 30.51 -12.66 18.00
N THR A 637 31.09 -13.30 16.98
CA THR A 637 30.57 -14.56 16.42
C THR A 637 31.13 -15.84 17.09
N TRP A 638 31.71 -15.72 18.28
CA TRP A 638 32.59 -16.70 18.95
C TRP A 638 32.31 -18.20 18.73
N GLY A 639 31.10 -18.67 19.00
CA GLY A 639 30.72 -20.09 18.92
C GLY A 639 29.69 -20.42 17.85
N ALA A 640 29.34 -19.48 16.98
CA ALA A 640 28.28 -19.67 15.98
C ALA A 640 28.85 -20.25 14.68
N LYS A 641 28.19 -21.26 14.10
CA LYS A 641 28.60 -21.82 12.80
C LYS A 641 27.98 -21.03 11.66
N ASN A 642 26.71 -20.68 11.78
CA ASN A 642 25.98 -19.91 10.79
C ASN A 642 25.38 -18.66 11.44
N VAL A 643 25.71 -17.49 10.89
CA VAL A 643 25.17 -16.20 11.32
C VAL A 643 24.62 -15.47 10.12
N THR A 644 23.37 -15.01 10.20
CA THR A 644 22.73 -14.21 9.15
C THR A 644 22.22 -12.90 9.75
N LEU A 645 22.61 -11.77 9.14
CA LEU A 645 22.19 -10.42 9.49
C LEU A 645 21.41 -9.84 8.32
N ASN A 646 20.11 -9.61 8.48
CA ASN A 646 19.23 -9.05 7.46
C ASN A 646 18.71 -7.68 7.91
N ASN A 647 18.97 -6.65 7.11
CA ASN A 647 18.50 -5.28 7.31
C ASN A 647 18.76 -4.74 8.73
N CYS A 648 19.89 -5.12 9.33
CA CYS A 648 20.25 -4.71 10.68
C CYS A 648 21.02 -3.37 10.66
N THR A 649 20.91 -2.61 11.75
CA THR A 649 21.64 -1.36 11.95
C THR A 649 22.62 -1.51 13.10
N PHE A 650 23.88 -1.18 12.87
CA PHE A 650 24.94 -1.19 13.87
C PHE A 650 25.38 0.24 14.17
N ASN A 651 25.34 0.60 15.45
CA ASN A 651 25.81 1.86 15.96
C ASN A 651 26.93 1.58 16.97
N SER A 652 28.14 2.03 16.66
CA SER A 652 29.34 1.82 17.49
C SER A 652 30.27 3.02 17.45
N ASP A 653 31.32 2.99 18.27
CA ASP A 653 32.43 3.95 18.24
C ASP A 653 33.64 3.36 17.47
N GLY A 654 33.40 2.67 16.35
CA GLY A 654 34.44 2.11 15.47
C GLY A 654 34.62 0.58 15.54
N LYS A 655 33.73 -0.13 16.24
CA LYS A 655 33.74 -1.60 16.37
C LYS A 655 32.32 -2.16 16.23
N ALA A 656 31.92 -2.58 15.04
CA ALA A 656 30.60 -3.20 14.85
C ALA A 656 30.65 -4.72 15.05
N VAL A 657 31.21 -5.47 14.10
CA VAL A 657 31.19 -6.95 14.14
C VAL A 657 32.61 -7.49 14.23
N LEU A 658 32.80 -8.48 15.10
CA LEU A 658 34.02 -9.28 15.14
C LEU A 658 33.71 -10.72 14.70
N LEU A 659 34.19 -11.07 13.50
CA LEU A 659 34.16 -12.44 12.95
C LEU A 659 35.40 -13.18 13.44
N TYR A 660 35.24 -13.87 14.58
CA TYR A 660 36.32 -14.46 15.34
C TYR A 660 35.74 -15.45 16.35
N GLY A 661 36.40 -16.59 16.58
CA GLY A 661 35.91 -17.55 17.55
C GLY A 661 36.59 -18.91 17.52
N GLY A 662 36.02 -19.82 18.32
CA GLY A 662 36.47 -21.21 18.43
C GLY A 662 35.82 -22.17 17.42
N THR A 663 34.98 -21.67 16.51
CA THR A 663 34.21 -22.45 15.54
C THR A 663 34.34 -21.87 14.13
N ASP A 664 34.37 -22.75 13.11
CA ASP A 664 34.31 -22.31 11.72
C ASP A 664 32.98 -21.60 11.46
N THR A 665 33.04 -20.36 11.00
CA THR A 665 31.85 -19.49 10.93
C THR A 665 31.58 -19.02 9.50
N LYS A 666 30.34 -19.18 9.06
CA LYS A 666 29.77 -18.47 7.90
C LYS A 666 28.94 -17.29 8.41
N LEU A 667 29.32 -16.08 8.01
CA LEU A 667 28.61 -14.84 8.30
C LEU A 667 28.03 -14.27 7.01
N GLU A 668 26.71 -14.14 6.95
CA GLU A 668 25.98 -13.49 5.86
C GLU A 668 25.41 -12.15 6.34
N VAL A 669 25.66 -11.08 5.58
CA VAL A 669 25.26 -9.70 5.88
C VAL A 669 24.50 -9.14 4.69
N ASN A 670 23.20 -8.92 4.83
CA ASN A 670 22.31 -8.51 3.74
C ASN A 670 21.59 -7.21 4.10
N GLY A 671 21.72 -6.16 3.29
CA GLY A 671 20.94 -4.94 3.46
C GLY A 671 21.24 -4.15 4.74
N CYS A 672 22.38 -4.39 5.39
CA CYS A 672 22.70 -3.82 6.70
C CYS A 672 23.31 -2.41 6.60
N VAL A 673 23.24 -1.66 7.69
CA VAL A 673 23.84 -0.33 7.82
C VAL A 673 24.79 -0.29 9.02
N PHE A 674 26.04 0.10 8.78
CA PHE A 674 27.06 0.27 9.81
C PHE A 674 27.35 1.75 10.01
N ASN A 675 27.16 2.26 11.23
CA ASN A 675 27.39 3.64 11.60
C ASN A 675 28.45 3.72 12.71
N ASP A 676 29.61 4.26 12.36
CA ASP A 676 30.58 4.72 13.34
C ASP A 676 30.22 6.13 13.81
N LYS A 677 30.02 6.28 15.12
CA LYS A 677 29.74 7.56 15.79
C LYS A 677 31.03 8.29 16.20
N GLY A 678 32.19 7.70 15.93
CA GLY A 678 33.49 8.15 16.37
C GLY A 678 33.71 7.88 17.87
N GLY A 679 34.90 8.16 18.37
CA GLY A 679 35.25 7.98 19.79
C GLY A 679 36.47 7.11 20.03
N LEU A 680 36.84 6.29 19.05
CA LEU A 680 38.13 5.61 19.01
C LEU A 680 39.08 6.29 18.01
N THR A 681 40.38 6.16 18.27
CA THR A 681 41.46 6.64 17.38
C THR A 681 42.08 5.51 16.55
N ASP A 682 41.62 4.28 16.77
CA ASP A 682 42.12 3.08 16.08
C ASP A 682 41.41 2.92 14.74
N LEU A 683 42.17 2.84 13.64
CA LEU A 683 41.63 2.59 12.30
C LEU A 683 41.03 1.17 12.25
N LYS A 684 39.70 1.08 12.10
CA LYS A 684 38.97 -0.19 12.08
C LYS A 684 37.90 -0.21 11.01
N ALA A 685 37.80 -1.36 10.35
CA ALA A 685 36.71 -1.65 9.43
C ALA A 685 35.44 -2.02 10.20
N ALA A 686 34.28 -1.95 9.53
CA ALA A 686 33.00 -2.31 10.11
C ALA A 686 32.96 -3.78 10.59
N ILE A 687 33.54 -4.68 9.80
CA ILE A 687 33.67 -6.11 10.12
C ILE A 687 35.14 -6.47 10.27
N GLU A 688 35.55 -6.76 11.50
CA GLU A 688 36.91 -7.19 11.80
C GLU A 688 37.00 -8.71 11.82
N ILE A 689 37.91 -9.27 11.03
CA ILE A 689 38.10 -10.71 10.88
C ILE A 689 39.49 -11.09 11.35
N GLY A 690 39.59 -12.15 12.15
CA GLY A 690 40.89 -12.70 12.54
C GLY A 690 40.78 -14.06 13.23
N ASN A 691 41.92 -14.68 13.53
CA ASN A 691 41.94 -16.04 14.06
C ASN A 691 43.18 -16.31 14.92
N ASP A 692 42.97 -16.76 16.15
CA ASP A 692 44.01 -17.31 17.03
C ASP A 692 43.75 -18.80 17.37
N TYR A 693 42.79 -19.44 16.69
CA TYR A 693 42.22 -20.74 17.08
C TYR A 693 42.17 -21.80 15.96
N ASP A 694 42.90 -21.59 14.86
CA ASP A 694 42.94 -22.49 13.68
C ASP A 694 41.55 -22.76 13.04
N ARG A 695 40.68 -21.74 13.05
CA ARG A 695 39.35 -21.78 12.40
C ARG A 695 39.32 -21.20 10.99
N SER A 696 38.29 -21.58 10.24
CA SER A 696 37.98 -21.03 8.92
C SER A 696 36.73 -20.15 8.95
N TYR A 697 36.75 -19.05 8.20
CA TYR A 697 35.65 -18.11 8.12
C TYR A 697 35.24 -17.83 6.68
N GLN A 698 33.94 -17.68 6.47
CA GLN A 698 33.37 -17.16 5.23
C GLN A 698 32.54 -15.92 5.55
N LEU A 699 32.83 -14.82 4.88
CA LEU A 699 32.04 -13.60 4.94
C LEU A 699 31.34 -13.39 3.60
N ILE A 700 30.01 -13.24 3.62
CA ILE A 700 29.21 -12.89 2.45
C ILE A 700 28.48 -11.58 2.78
N VAL A 701 28.69 -10.54 1.98
CA VAL A 701 28.05 -9.22 2.16
C VAL A 701 27.29 -8.84 0.90
N ASN A 702 26.05 -8.40 1.06
CA ASN A 702 25.20 -7.92 -0.03
C ASN A 702 24.51 -6.60 0.36
N ASN A 703 24.48 -5.63 -0.55
CA ASN A 703 23.68 -4.39 -0.45
C ASN A 703 23.85 -3.64 0.90
N THR A 704 25.08 -3.52 1.39
CA THR A 704 25.37 -2.97 2.73
C THR A 704 25.96 -1.57 2.65
N VAL A 705 25.61 -0.71 3.61
CA VAL A 705 26.11 0.67 3.73
C VAL A 705 27.03 0.80 4.94
N VAL A 706 28.18 1.47 4.77
CA VAL A 706 29.19 1.69 5.83
C VAL A 706 29.50 3.17 5.93
N ASN A 707 29.31 3.75 7.12
CA ASN A 707 29.49 5.17 7.42
C ASN A 707 30.50 5.36 8.54
N GLY A 708 31.52 6.20 8.31
CA GLY A 708 32.45 6.67 9.34
C GLY A 708 33.62 5.74 9.69
N TYR A 709 33.55 4.45 9.36
CA TYR A 709 34.65 3.49 9.59
C TYR A 709 35.88 3.78 8.72
N GLU A 710 37.01 3.19 9.13
CA GLU A 710 38.33 3.41 8.53
C GLU A 710 38.94 2.11 7.99
N ILE A 711 39.96 2.23 7.14
CA ILE A 711 40.67 1.06 6.62
C ILE A 711 41.59 0.54 7.72
N ASN A 712 41.40 -0.71 8.14
CA ASN A 712 42.33 -1.36 9.07
C ASN A 712 43.62 -1.73 8.33
N ASP A 713 44.75 -1.16 8.78
CA ASP A 713 46.09 -1.39 8.23
C ASP A 713 46.88 -2.49 8.96
N LYS A 714 46.30 -3.09 10.01
CA LYS A 714 46.87 -4.23 10.73
C LYS A 714 46.60 -5.53 9.96
N GLY A 715 47.62 -6.38 9.86
CA GLY A 715 47.53 -7.65 9.14
C GLY A 715 47.60 -7.47 7.63
N ILE A 716 46.58 -7.95 6.90
CA ILE A 716 46.44 -7.70 5.45
C ILE A 716 45.53 -6.50 5.27
N ASN A 717 46.08 -5.42 4.69
CA ASN A 717 45.31 -4.25 4.30
C ASN A 717 44.39 -4.61 3.12
N THR A 718 43.08 -4.51 3.35
CA THR A 718 42.02 -4.87 2.39
C THR A 718 41.61 -3.70 1.48
N GLY A 719 42.09 -2.48 1.76
CA GLY A 719 41.74 -1.28 1.01
C GLY A 719 40.29 -0.81 1.17
N THR A 720 39.53 -1.35 2.13
CA THR A 720 38.11 -1.06 2.33
C THR A 720 37.77 -0.81 3.80
N THR A 721 36.73 -0.03 4.05
CA THR A 721 36.17 0.23 5.38
C THR A 721 35.13 -0.82 5.79
N LEU A 722 34.73 -1.70 4.86
CA LEU A 722 33.71 -2.73 5.10
C LEU A 722 34.24 -3.90 5.93
N TRP A 723 35.42 -4.43 5.58
CA TRP A 723 36.01 -5.58 6.26
C TRP A 723 37.53 -5.48 6.37
N GLY A 724 38.10 -6.03 7.45
CA GLY A 724 39.53 -6.06 7.71
C GLY A 724 40.04 -7.46 8.08
N ASN A 725 41.22 -7.85 7.59
CA ASN A 725 41.89 -9.12 7.90
C ASN A 725 43.05 -8.89 8.89
N LYS A 726 42.69 -8.70 10.16
CA LYS A 726 43.60 -8.21 11.20
C LYS A 726 44.74 -9.18 11.56
N ASN A 727 44.55 -10.49 11.32
CA ASN A 727 45.50 -11.55 11.65
C ASN A 727 46.18 -12.17 10.41
N SER A 728 46.04 -11.56 9.23
CA SER A 728 46.64 -12.06 7.98
C SER A 728 46.27 -13.52 7.65
N MET A 729 45.01 -13.89 7.85
CA MET A 729 44.52 -15.23 7.52
C MET A 729 44.68 -15.49 6.02
N GLY A 730 45.16 -16.67 5.63
CA GLY A 730 45.28 -17.08 4.23
C GLY A 730 43.94 -17.46 3.59
N THR A 731 43.92 -17.53 2.26
CA THR A 731 42.72 -17.86 1.46
C THR A 731 42.25 -19.32 1.61
N ASP A 732 43.07 -20.17 2.24
CA ASP A 732 42.67 -21.52 2.67
C ASP A 732 41.80 -21.52 3.93
N LYS A 733 41.79 -20.42 4.68
CA LYS A 733 41.06 -20.24 5.94
C LYS A 733 40.05 -19.11 5.91
N LEU A 734 40.15 -18.16 4.98
CA LEU A 734 39.22 -17.04 4.85
C LEU A 734 38.75 -16.93 3.41
N ASN A 735 37.44 -16.83 3.22
CA ASN A 735 36.84 -16.44 1.95
C ASN A 735 35.91 -15.26 2.15
N VAL A 736 35.99 -14.25 1.28
CA VAL A 736 35.14 -13.06 1.35
C VAL A 736 34.47 -12.80 0.01
N ILE A 737 33.13 -12.74 0.05
CA ILE A 737 32.29 -12.45 -1.12
C ILE A 737 31.52 -11.16 -0.85
N VAL A 738 31.64 -10.17 -1.74
CA VAL A 738 30.93 -8.89 -1.65
C VAL A 738 30.13 -8.68 -2.93
N ASP A 739 28.82 -8.51 -2.80
CA ASP A 739 27.87 -8.31 -3.90
C ASP A 739 28.03 -9.36 -5.02
N GLY A 740 28.22 -10.62 -4.61
CA GLY A 740 28.41 -11.76 -5.51
C GLY A 740 29.83 -11.91 -6.10
N VAL A 741 30.77 -11.03 -5.76
CA VAL A 741 32.17 -11.08 -6.22
C VAL A 741 33.08 -11.63 -5.13
N ASP A 742 33.85 -12.65 -5.45
CA ASP A 742 34.92 -13.15 -4.57
C ASP A 742 36.09 -12.15 -4.54
N VAL A 743 36.36 -11.58 -3.37
CA VAL A 743 37.37 -10.52 -3.17
C VAL A 743 38.55 -10.98 -2.31
N TYR A 744 38.50 -12.20 -1.74
CA TYR A 744 39.59 -12.78 -0.96
C TYR A 744 39.54 -14.30 -0.88
#